data_AF-A0A2A2TND8-F1
#
_entry.id   AF-A0A2A2TND8-F1
#
_cell.length_a   1.000
_cell.length_b   1.000
_cell.length_c   1.000
_cell.angle_alpha   90.00
_cell.angle_beta   90.00
_cell.angle_gamma   90.00
#
_symmetry.space_group_name_H-M   'P 1'
#
loop_
_entity.id
_entity.type
_entity.pdbx_description
1 polymer ?
#
loop_
_entity_poly.entity_id
_entity_poly.type
_entity_poly.pdbx_seq_one_letter_code
_entity_poly.pdbx_strand_id
1 'polypeptide(L)'
;MRYLLYAIAFLILYKSLSQYPKYQRECQEKVPKYLREVFEVAIAEFNAIGFRQCGYLQVTSTVKAETPTLETFLYNSLYETYVIIGIRYSAKPDDLFKIEFYTFFEDESLLLTTNSKADGIIDETPDLIIQDAYMADISTQWHLHQNKLSQLANLKQTSQIITDEFADVLQTHGKNYIDFLVSSGKLRQVKKDKLFQFNFKTAWHLAKKITHGVIKTSQIEKKQQVVVIQSVDNSGIKVNIPVELEVEIFKRIEKSNQLIFGSNFRALFLLLSFTLFMISYMQMFEAHSLVIFAFTILLHEAGHVIAMKLCGYQDTSILFLPFLGAVATAREKYDTTLVQNVFVLLAGPLPGLILGIFLGVMYGSSSNIFWVKEAAWMLISLNLINLMPIYPLDGGKIANLVIFSKFAYSDIIFRLLGLFILGCFAVWQPVLIVFLILNTLSLPYSFRLAKTSSEFKQFLKENPQTTSDNLLYRIFEYVNKSDNHKLLINGKHSLVKNLLLRYNESISQPIKRLILAIIYFISILGGLIGGLFAIFPNSASVIAEIPYLLENSKQRQERFTQKQKYELEKTTVAITKNPNDVNAYIKRAKIRQRLRDYRNAIADYNQVLRLQPNQTQYRLNRAILYSQVDNIQAEIKDYNYLIQLNPQHLENYISRGYAYLKIQDYHGALADGSQVIKLDPQQQNGYKLRSEARRHLGDDLGADADKQKAMALEKVWEEARDY
;
A
#
# COMPACT_ATOMS: atom_id res chain seq x y z
N MET A 1 16.79 14.21 -14.44
CA MET A 1 17.76 13.12 -14.19
C MET A 1 19.18 13.61 -13.85
N ARG A 2 19.88 14.40 -14.68
CA ARG A 2 21.26 14.85 -14.36
C ARG A 2 21.40 15.61 -13.04
N TYR A 3 20.52 16.58 -12.78
CA TYR A 3 20.49 17.34 -11.52
C TYR A 3 20.23 16.49 -10.28
N LEU A 4 19.41 15.45 -10.41
CA LEU A 4 19.18 14.48 -9.34
C LEU A 4 20.45 13.65 -9.06
N LEU A 5 21.16 13.21 -10.11
CA LEU A 5 22.43 12.49 -9.97
C LEU A 5 23.48 13.36 -9.27
N TYR A 6 23.60 14.64 -9.66
CA TYR A 6 24.50 15.60 -9.01
C TYR A 6 24.17 15.78 -7.53
N ALA A 7 22.90 15.96 -7.19
CA ALA A 7 22.46 16.14 -5.81
C ALA A 7 22.76 14.89 -4.97
N ILE A 8 22.49 13.69 -5.49
CA ILE A 8 22.78 12.43 -4.81
C ILE A 8 24.29 12.25 -4.62
N ALA A 9 25.10 12.45 -5.65
CA ALA A 9 26.56 12.33 -5.58
C ALA A 9 27.16 13.31 -4.56
N PHE A 10 26.68 14.56 -4.55
CA PHE A 10 27.08 15.57 -3.58
C PHE A 10 26.79 15.13 -2.14
N LEU A 11 25.57 14.65 -1.89
CA LEU A 11 25.16 14.21 -0.56
C LEU A 11 25.97 13.00 -0.06
N ILE A 12 26.27 12.04 -0.96
CA ILE A 12 27.13 10.89 -0.68
C ILE A 12 28.51 11.38 -0.25
N LEU A 13 29.15 12.22 -1.06
CA LEU A 13 30.51 12.70 -0.81
C LEU A 13 30.60 13.57 0.44
N TYR A 14 29.64 14.45 0.66
CA TYR A 14 29.65 15.33 1.83
C TYR A 14 29.53 14.56 3.15
N LYS A 15 28.89 13.39 3.14
CA LYS A 15 28.70 12.54 4.33
C LYS A 15 29.68 11.37 4.45
N SER A 16 30.44 11.06 3.40
CA SER A 16 31.38 9.96 3.45
C SER A 16 32.50 10.27 4.44
N LEU A 17 32.90 9.23 5.18
CA LEU A 17 34.06 9.29 6.05
C LEU A 17 35.23 8.66 5.32
N SER A 18 36.29 9.44 5.18
CA SER A 18 37.56 9.00 4.64
C SER A 18 38.50 8.60 5.77
N GLN A 19 39.45 7.72 5.45
CA GLN A 19 40.52 7.23 6.30
C GLN A 19 41.80 7.13 5.48
N TYR A 20 42.93 6.96 6.14
CA TYR A 20 44.17 6.61 5.43
C TYR A 20 44.01 5.26 4.73
N PRO A 21 44.42 5.15 3.45
CA PRO A 21 44.42 3.88 2.77
C PRO A 21 45.45 2.96 3.43
N LYS A 22 45.19 1.65 3.38
CA LYS A 22 46.13 0.64 3.87
C LYS A 22 46.44 -0.35 2.76
N TYR A 23 47.72 -0.57 2.55
CA TYR A 23 48.22 -1.54 1.57
C TYR A 23 49.01 -2.58 2.36
N GLN A 24 48.60 -3.84 2.27
CA GLN A 24 49.30 -4.94 2.93
C GLN A 24 49.59 -6.01 1.90
N ARG A 25 50.83 -6.46 1.81
CA ARG A 25 51.17 -7.60 0.94
C ARG A 25 50.53 -8.86 1.51
N GLU A 26 49.95 -9.66 0.64
CA GLU A 26 49.38 -10.95 1.02
C GLU A 26 50.10 -12.12 0.37
N CYS A 27 50.19 -13.22 1.14
CA CYS A 27 50.78 -14.47 0.68
C CYS A 27 49.85 -15.14 -0.33
N GLN A 28 50.43 -15.77 -1.36
CA GLN A 28 49.66 -16.45 -2.40
C GLN A 28 48.74 -17.54 -1.85
N GLU A 29 49.09 -18.21 -0.74
CA GLU A 29 48.23 -19.25 -0.15
C GLU A 29 46.94 -18.68 0.46
N LYS A 30 46.94 -17.41 0.88
CA LYS A 30 45.76 -16.75 1.45
C LYS A 30 44.82 -16.20 0.38
N VAL A 31 45.28 -16.11 -0.88
CA VAL A 31 44.45 -15.63 -1.99
C VAL A 31 43.56 -16.76 -2.49
N PRO A 32 42.22 -16.58 -2.48
CA PRO A 32 41.28 -17.58 -2.96
C PRO A 32 41.61 -18.07 -4.37
N LYS A 33 41.48 -19.38 -4.61
CA LYS A 33 41.82 -20.01 -5.89
C LYS A 33 41.09 -19.36 -7.07
N TYR A 34 39.78 -19.10 -6.93
CA TYR A 34 38.97 -18.46 -7.98
C TYR A 34 39.48 -17.06 -8.36
N LEU A 35 40.01 -16.28 -7.40
CA LEU A 35 40.61 -14.97 -7.68
C LEU A 35 41.94 -15.10 -8.42
N ARG A 36 42.75 -16.11 -8.06
CA ARG A 36 44.02 -16.38 -8.77
C ARG A 36 43.75 -16.72 -10.23
N GLU A 37 42.82 -17.64 -10.50
CA GLU A 37 42.41 -18.02 -11.86
C GLU A 37 41.88 -16.82 -12.67
N VAL A 38 41.10 -15.92 -12.04
CA VAL A 38 40.64 -14.68 -12.68
C VAL A 38 41.80 -13.76 -13.02
N PHE A 39 42.72 -13.51 -12.09
CA PHE A 39 43.87 -12.62 -12.31
C PHE A 39 44.88 -13.18 -13.32
N GLU A 40 45.03 -14.50 -13.41
CA GLU A 40 45.94 -15.16 -14.36
C GLU A 40 45.68 -14.75 -15.81
N VAL A 41 44.41 -14.53 -16.18
CA VAL A 41 44.05 -14.09 -17.53
C VAL A 41 44.64 -12.72 -17.85
N ALA A 42 44.52 -11.76 -16.92
CA ALA A 42 45.12 -10.44 -17.10
C ALA A 42 46.65 -10.48 -16.99
N ILE A 43 47.20 -11.27 -16.06
CA ILE A 43 48.65 -11.43 -15.88
C ILE A 43 49.30 -11.98 -17.15
N ALA A 44 48.68 -12.94 -17.83
CA ALA A 44 49.20 -13.51 -19.07
C ALA A 44 49.37 -12.45 -20.18
N GLU A 45 48.42 -11.53 -20.31
CA GLU A 45 48.50 -10.42 -21.27
C GLU A 45 49.63 -9.44 -20.91
N PHE A 46 49.74 -9.06 -19.63
CA PHE A 46 50.82 -8.19 -19.17
C PHE A 46 52.22 -8.83 -19.28
N ASN A 47 52.31 -10.15 -19.09
CA ASN A 47 53.55 -10.91 -19.31
C ASN A 47 54.04 -10.79 -20.75
N ALA A 48 53.12 -10.73 -21.73
CA ALA A 48 53.47 -10.54 -23.15
C ALA A 48 54.11 -9.17 -23.43
N ILE A 49 53.82 -8.17 -22.59
CA ILE A 49 54.35 -6.79 -22.71
C ILE A 49 55.51 -6.53 -21.72
N GLY A 50 56.09 -7.60 -21.15
CA GLY A 50 57.30 -7.53 -20.34
C GLY A 50 57.09 -7.28 -18.85
N PHE A 51 55.86 -7.30 -18.34
CA PHE A 51 55.60 -7.26 -16.90
C PHE A 51 55.78 -8.64 -16.28
N ARG A 52 56.16 -8.69 -15.00
CA ARG A 52 56.25 -9.92 -14.20
C ARG A 52 55.48 -9.75 -12.90
N GLN A 53 54.71 -10.75 -12.51
CA GLN A 53 53.94 -10.70 -11.27
C GLN A 53 54.85 -10.66 -10.04
N CYS A 54 54.57 -9.74 -9.12
CA CYS A 54 55.35 -9.56 -7.88
C CYS A 54 54.62 -10.10 -6.64
N GLY A 55 53.28 -10.07 -6.66
CA GLY A 55 52.46 -10.60 -5.58
C GLY A 55 51.06 -10.02 -5.53
N TYR A 56 50.43 -10.15 -4.37
CA TYR A 56 49.08 -9.66 -4.10
C TYR A 56 49.09 -8.60 -3.00
N LEU A 57 48.14 -7.67 -3.10
CA LEU A 57 47.91 -6.60 -2.15
C LEU A 57 46.49 -6.69 -1.60
N GLN A 58 46.36 -6.69 -0.28
CA GLN A 58 45.12 -6.35 0.39
C GLN A 58 45.04 -4.83 0.52
N VAL A 59 44.10 -4.24 -0.19
CA VAL A 59 43.90 -2.80 -0.28
C VAL A 59 42.67 -2.41 0.52
N THR A 60 42.86 -1.59 1.54
CA THR A 60 41.77 -0.88 2.22
C THR A 60 41.66 0.52 1.65
N SER A 61 40.51 0.83 1.05
CA SER A 61 40.23 2.11 0.40
C SER A 61 40.27 3.29 1.37
N THR A 62 40.46 4.48 0.78
CA THR A 62 40.33 5.77 1.48
C THR A 62 38.94 5.99 2.01
N VAL A 63 37.90 5.40 1.41
CA VAL A 63 36.52 5.49 1.91
C VAL A 63 36.28 4.38 2.93
N LYS A 64 35.96 4.74 4.18
CA LYS A 64 35.76 3.80 5.30
C LYS A 64 34.69 2.73 5.03
N ALA A 65 33.74 3.05 4.16
CA ALA A 65 32.61 2.19 3.81
C ALA A 65 33.00 0.92 3.05
N GLU A 66 34.12 0.95 2.34
CA GLU A 66 34.48 -0.11 1.40
C GLU A 66 35.17 -1.28 2.13
N THR A 67 34.84 -2.50 1.71
CA THR A 67 35.56 -3.70 2.19
C THR A 67 36.95 -3.74 1.60
N PRO A 68 37.95 -4.25 2.34
CA PRO A 68 39.26 -4.54 1.77
C PRO A 68 39.14 -5.39 0.50
N THR A 69 39.93 -5.08 -0.51
CA THR A 69 39.96 -5.80 -1.79
C THR A 69 41.31 -6.45 -1.99
N LEU A 70 41.33 -7.62 -2.61
CA LEU A 70 42.56 -8.23 -3.08
C LEU A 70 42.83 -7.77 -4.52
N GLU A 71 44.01 -7.23 -4.74
CA GLU A 71 44.53 -6.80 -6.04
C GLU A 71 45.85 -7.52 -6.31
N THR A 72 46.21 -7.72 -7.57
CA THR A 72 47.54 -8.24 -7.95
C THR A 72 48.38 -7.10 -8.50
N PHE A 73 49.69 -7.16 -8.31
CA PHE A 73 50.60 -6.19 -8.91
C PHE A 73 51.75 -6.86 -9.65
N LEU A 74 52.19 -6.19 -10.71
CA LEU A 74 53.25 -6.62 -11.60
C LEU A 74 54.27 -5.50 -11.77
N TYR A 75 55.49 -5.86 -12.15
CA TYR A 75 56.60 -4.95 -12.37
C TYR A 75 57.22 -5.16 -13.74
N ASN A 76 57.55 -4.08 -14.43
CA ASN A 76 58.32 -4.09 -15.66
C ASN A 76 59.68 -3.44 -15.41
N SER A 77 60.74 -4.25 -15.46
CA SER A 77 62.10 -3.80 -15.17
C SER A 77 62.69 -2.89 -16.24
N LEU A 78 62.15 -2.87 -17.47
CA LEU A 78 62.66 -2.02 -18.55
C LEU A 78 62.22 -0.56 -18.39
N TYR A 79 61.05 -0.33 -17.81
CA TYR A 79 60.44 1.00 -17.66
C TYR A 79 60.31 1.42 -16.18
N GLU A 80 60.75 0.56 -15.26
CA GLU A 80 60.61 0.74 -13.81
C GLU A 80 59.16 1.08 -13.41
N THR A 81 58.21 0.43 -14.09
CA THR A 81 56.78 0.68 -13.92
C THR A 81 56.11 -0.49 -13.21
N TYR A 82 55.23 -0.17 -12.28
CA TYR A 82 54.33 -1.11 -11.63
C TYR A 82 52.93 -1.01 -12.25
N VAL A 83 52.24 -2.14 -12.31
CA VAL A 83 50.83 -2.21 -12.65
C VAL A 83 50.08 -2.84 -11.51
N ILE A 84 49.00 -2.19 -11.08
CA ILE A 84 48.02 -2.77 -10.15
C ILE A 84 46.79 -3.18 -10.95
N ILE A 85 46.38 -4.42 -10.77
CA ILE A 85 45.18 -5.01 -11.36
C ILE A 85 44.21 -5.36 -10.22
N GLY A 86 43.10 -4.63 -10.17
CA GLY A 86 41.99 -4.88 -9.26
C GLY A 86 40.72 -5.29 -10.00
N ILE A 87 39.68 -5.68 -9.25
CA ILE A 87 38.37 -6.03 -9.82
C ILE A 87 37.43 -4.83 -9.69
N ARG A 88 36.78 -4.45 -10.80
CA ARG A 88 35.83 -3.33 -10.81
C ARG A 88 34.60 -3.63 -9.97
N TYR A 89 34.12 -2.59 -9.29
CA TYR A 89 32.88 -2.63 -8.52
C TYR A 89 31.63 -2.88 -9.39
N SER A 90 31.68 -2.43 -10.65
CA SER A 90 30.64 -2.63 -11.67
C SER A 90 31.14 -3.53 -12.81
N ALA A 91 31.78 -4.65 -12.47
CA ALA A 91 32.30 -5.66 -13.40
C ALA A 91 31.35 -6.04 -14.55
N LYS A 92 31.64 -5.58 -15.77
CA LYS A 92 30.99 -6.14 -16.98
C LYS A 92 31.84 -7.32 -17.48
N PRO A 93 31.26 -8.31 -18.18
CA PRO A 93 32.04 -9.40 -18.77
C PRO A 93 33.20 -8.92 -19.65
N ASP A 94 33.02 -7.78 -20.33
CA ASP A 94 34.02 -7.19 -21.23
C ASP A 94 34.89 -6.10 -20.56
N ASP A 95 34.64 -5.78 -19.27
CA ASP A 95 35.36 -4.75 -18.50
C ASP A 95 35.36 -5.12 -17.00
N LEU A 96 36.10 -6.19 -16.68
CA LEU A 96 36.20 -6.76 -15.33
C LEU A 96 37.29 -6.06 -14.50
N PHE A 97 38.41 -5.74 -15.12
CA PHE A 97 39.60 -5.29 -14.42
C PHE A 97 39.71 -3.77 -14.33
N LYS A 98 40.22 -3.32 -13.19
CA LYS A 98 40.69 -1.98 -12.95
C LYS A 98 42.22 -2.02 -13.06
N ILE A 99 42.78 -1.24 -13.99
CA ILE A 99 44.21 -1.24 -14.29
C ILE A 99 44.78 0.15 -14.04
N GLU A 100 45.83 0.22 -13.23
CA GLU A 100 46.54 1.45 -12.88
C GLU A 100 48.05 1.24 -13.03
N PHE A 101 48.70 2.12 -13.79
CA PHE A 101 50.17 2.12 -13.97
C PHE A 101 50.80 3.16 -13.05
N TYR A 102 51.89 2.78 -12.39
CA TYR A 102 52.63 3.59 -11.42
C TYR A 102 54.12 3.59 -11.76
N THR A 103 54.68 4.78 -11.97
CA THR A 103 56.14 4.96 -12.01
C THR A 103 56.52 6.07 -11.05
N PHE A 104 57.44 5.75 -10.14
CA PHE A 104 57.95 6.66 -9.12
C PHE A 104 59.25 7.29 -9.61
N PHE A 105 59.52 8.51 -9.16
CA PHE A 105 60.72 9.26 -9.50
C PHE A 105 61.55 9.55 -8.25
N GLU A 106 62.84 9.83 -8.42
CA GLU A 106 63.76 10.12 -7.31
C GLU A 106 63.39 11.40 -6.53
N ASP A 107 62.65 12.32 -7.15
CA ASP A 107 62.16 13.54 -6.52
C ASP A 107 60.84 13.35 -5.75
N GLU A 108 60.53 12.09 -5.37
CA GLU A 108 59.32 11.66 -4.67
C GLU A 108 58.01 11.88 -5.47
N SER A 109 58.09 12.24 -6.76
CA SER A 109 56.89 12.36 -7.59
C SER A 109 56.44 11.02 -8.18
N LEU A 110 55.16 10.94 -8.55
CA LEU A 110 54.50 9.75 -9.07
C LEU A 110 53.77 10.06 -10.39
N LEU A 111 54.05 9.26 -11.42
CA LEU A 111 53.20 9.17 -12.62
C LEU A 111 52.16 8.06 -12.45
N LEU A 112 50.89 8.44 -12.46
CA LEU A 112 49.74 7.54 -12.39
C LEU A 112 48.93 7.58 -13.69
N THR A 113 48.88 6.46 -14.41
CA THR A 113 47.95 6.31 -15.55
C THR A 113 46.78 5.41 -15.18
N THR A 114 45.57 5.95 -15.20
CA THR A 114 44.32 5.26 -14.83
C THR A 114 43.30 5.32 -15.96
N ASN A 115 42.14 4.70 -15.75
CA ASN A 115 41.03 4.73 -16.69
C ASN A 115 39.71 5.04 -15.97
N SER A 116 39.09 6.17 -16.32
CA SER A 116 37.80 6.66 -15.81
C SER A 116 37.79 6.88 -14.30
N LYS A 117 38.92 7.30 -13.72
CA LYS A 117 39.08 7.53 -12.27
C LYS A 117 39.73 8.84 -11.90
N ALA A 118 40.38 9.55 -12.83
CA ALA A 118 40.97 10.86 -12.52
C ALA A 118 39.92 11.89 -12.08
N ASP A 119 38.66 11.70 -12.48
CA ASP A 119 37.53 12.53 -12.03
C ASP A 119 37.21 12.39 -10.53
N GLY A 120 37.65 11.31 -9.89
CA GLY A 120 37.55 11.09 -8.46
C GLY A 120 38.69 11.73 -7.65
N ILE A 121 39.73 12.22 -8.32
CA ILE A 121 40.86 12.89 -7.66
C ILE A 121 40.46 14.33 -7.38
N ILE A 122 40.67 14.74 -6.12
CA ILE A 122 40.12 15.96 -5.55
C ILE A 122 40.88 17.16 -6.07
N ASP A 123 42.21 17.08 -5.99
CA ASP A 123 43.15 18.02 -6.60
C ASP A 123 44.48 17.30 -6.86
N GLU A 124 45.23 17.81 -7.82
CA GLU A 124 46.58 17.33 -8.11
C GLU A 124 47.50 17.82 -7.00
N THR A 125 48.17 16.90 -6.31
CA THR A 125 49.36 17.25 -5.53
C THR A 125 50.48 17.64 -6.49
N PRO A 126 51.39 18.56 -6.13
CA PRO A 126 52.52 18.93 -6.99
C PRO A 126 53.32 17.72 -7.47
N ASP A 127 53.36 16.68 -6.64
CA ASP A 127 54.16 15.48 -6.84
C ASP A 127 53.37 14.35 -7.54
N LEU A 128 52.15 14.60 -8.03
CA LEU A 128 51.33 13.59 -8.70
C LEU A 128 50.95 14.01 -10.12
N ILE A 129 51.51 13.30 -11.10
CA ILE A 129 51.21 13.46 -12.52
C ILE A 129 50.17 12.40 -12.87
N ILE A 130 48.93 12.82 -13.16
CA ILE A 130 47.85 11.89 -13.53
C ILE A 130 47.58 11.94 -15.03
N GLN A 131 47.38 10.75 -15.60
CA GLN A 131 46.88 10.58 -16.95
C GLN A 131 45.66 9.66 -16.92
N ASP A 132 44.58 10.05 -17.57
CA ASP A 132 43.39 9.22 -17.70
C ASP A 132 43.12 8.95 -19.17
N ALA A 133 43.18 7.67 -19.54
CA ALA A 133 42.98 7.25 -20.92
C ALA A 133 41.50 7.28 -21.35
N TYR A 134 40.54 7.20 -20.41
CA TYR A 134 39.10 6.99 -20.68
C TYR A 134 38.82 5.88 -21.73
N MET A 135 39.71 4.91 -21.89
CA MET A 135 39.64 3.84 -22.89
C MET A 135 39.93 2.50 -22.23
N ALA A 136 39.17 1.46 -22.59
CA ALA A 136 39.29 0.12 -22.01
C ALA A 136 40.51 -0.66 -22.53
N ASP A 137 41.07 -0.27 -23.68
CA ASP A 137 42.17 -1.00 -24.30
C ASP A 137 43.49 -0.85 -23.54
N ILE A 138 44.04 -1.98 -23.10
CA ILE A 138 45.26 -2.07 -22.28
C ILE A 138 46.46 -1.55 -23.08
N SER A 139 46.56 -1.93 -24.36
CA SER A 139 47.70 -1.54 -25.20
C SER A 139 47.79 -0.03 -25.39
N THR A 140 46.64 0.63 -25.62
CA THR A 140 46.53 2.08 -25.72
C THR A 140 46.86 2.74 -24.39
N GLN A 141 46.33 2.25 -23.27
CA GLN A 141 46.63 2.81 -21.94
C GLN A 141 48.12 2.69 -21.61
N TRP A 142 48.75 1.57 -21.95
CA TRP A 142 50.18 1.35 -21.74
C TRP A 142 51.03 2.27 -22.63
N HIS A 143 50.72 2.36 -23.93
CA HIS A 143 51.41 3.29 -24.83
C HIS A 143 51.29 4.74 -24.39
N LEU A 144 50.12 5.13 -23.87
CA LEU A 144 49.91 6.46 -23.29
C LEU A 144 50.84 6.72 -22.10
N HIS A 145 51.03 5.73 -21.23
CA HIS A 145 51.95 5.81 -20.10
C HIS A 145 53.42 5.89 -20.58
N GLN A 146 53.83 5.03 -21.52
CA GLN A 146 55.18 5.05 -22.10
C GLN A 146 55.50 6.39 -22.78
N ASN A 147 54.58 6.93 -23.56
CA ASN A 147 54.74 8.23 -24.20
C ASN A 147 54.90 9.36 -23.18
N LYS A 148 54.25 9.25 -22.01
CA LYS A 148 54.41 10.25 -20.95
C LYS A 148 55.74 10.10 -20.23
N LEU A 149 56.19 8.86 -19.98
CA LEU A 149 57.51 8.57 -19.44
C LEU A 149 58.63 9.12 -20.34
N SER A 150 58.56 8.90 -21.65
CA SER A 150 59.58 9.40 -22.59
C SER A 150 59.64 10.93 -22.64
N GLN A 151 58.50 11.61 -22.50
CA GLN A 151 58.46 13.07 -22.37
C GLN A 151 59.11 13.57 -21.07
N LEU A 152 59.02 12.78 -19.99
CA LEU A 152 59.55 13.14 -18.67
C LEU A 152 61.01 12.69 -18.46
N ALA A 153 61.53 11.79 -19.29
CA ALA A 153 62.87 11.19 -19.13
C ALA A 153 64.01 12.22 -19.04
N ASN A 154 63.88 13.38 -19.70
CA ASN A 154 64.89 14.45 -19.63
C ASN A 154 64.76 15.34 -18.38
N LEU A 155 63.65 15.24 -17.65
CA LEU A 155 63.31 16.11 -16.52
C LEU A 155 63.34 15.38 -15.18
N LYS A 156 63.04 14.07 -15.17
CA LYS A 156 62.89 13.25 -13.97
C LYS A 156 63.54 11.89 -14.19
N GLN A 157 64.29 11.44 -13.18
CA GLN A 157 64.87 10.11 -13.14
C GLN A 157 63.94 9.16 -12.36
N THR A 158 63.71 7.98 -12.92
CA THR A 158 62.86 6.96 -12.30
C THR A 158 63.54 6.36 -11.08
N SER A 159 62.74 6.00 -10.07
CA SER A 159 63.20 5.38 -8.84
C SER A 159 62.85 3.90 -8.86
N GLN A 160 63.88 3.06 -8.81
CA GLN A 160 63.71 1.63 -8.67
C GLN A 160 63.36 1.29 -7.22
N ILE A 161 62.12 0.86 -6.99
CA ILE A 161 61.65 0.43 -5.67
C ILE A 161 61.83 -1.08 -5.53
N ILE A 162 62.30 -1.55 -4.37
CA ILE A 162 62.34 -2.99 -4.10
C ILE A 162 60.90 -3.49 -4.04
N THR A 163 60.57 -4.58 -4.73
CA THR A 163 59.20 -5.09 -4.83
C THR A 163 58.53 -5.35 -3.48
N ASP A 164 59.34 -5.61 -2.46
CA ASP A 164 58.91 -5.86 -1.09
C ASP A 164 58.46 -4.57 -0.37
N GLU A 165 59.00 -3.41 -0.75
CA GLU A 165 58.70 -2.09 -0.19
C GLU A 165 57.56 -1.37 -0.93
N PHE A 166 57.11 -1.90 -2.08
CA PHE A 166 56.08 -1.27 -2.93
C PHE A 166 54.79 -0.93 -2.16
N ALA A 167 54.33 -1.81 -1.27
CA ALA A 167 53.14 -1.57 -0.45
C ALA A 167 53.33 -0.39 0.52
N ASP A 168 54.52 -0.27 1.12
CA ASP A 168 54.86 0.80 2.06
C ASP A 168 55.00 2.15 1.34
N VAL A 169 55.55 2.15 0.12
CA VAL A 169 55.61 3.33 -0.74
C VAL A 169 54.19 3.81 -1.10
N LEU A 170 53.30 2.92 -1.57
CA LEU A 170 51.91 3.27 -1.84
C LEU A 170 51.18 3.82 -0.61
N GLN A 171 51.42 3.22 0.56
CA GLN A 171 50.86 3.69 1.81
C GLN A 171 51.37 5.09 2.16
N THR A 172 52.64 5.37 1.93
CA THR A 172 53.26 6.69 2.17
C THR A 172 52.66 7.75 1.25
N HIS A 173 52.58 7.49 -0.06
CA HIS A 173 51.94 8.40 -1.01
C HIS A 173 50.47 8.65 -0.68
N GLY A 174 49.71 7.59 -0.37
CA GLY A 174 48.30 7.70 0.01
C GLY A 174 48.11 8.53 1.28
N LYS A 175 49.01 8.41 2.25
CA LYS A 175 49.02 9.22 3.47
C LYS A 175 49.34 10.69 3.17
N ASN A 176 50.41 10.96 2.41
CA ASN A 176 50.83 12.30 2.04
C ASN A 176 49.71 13.05 1.28
N TYR A 177 49.00 12.34 0.39
CA TYR A 177 47.84 12.90 -0.31
C TYR A 177 46.71 13.29 0.65
N ILE A 178 46.35 12.44 1.61
CA ILE A 178 45.33 12.78 2.62
C ILE A 178 45.79 13.96 3.48
N ASP A 179 47.06 13.98 3.89
CA ASP A 179 47.63 15.06 4.71
C ASP A 179 47.63 16.40 3.94
N PHE A 180 47.93 16.39 2.64
CA PHE A 180 47.78 17.55 1.76
C PHE A 180 46.33 18.04 1.65
N LEU A 181 45.36 17.13 1.53
CA LEU A 181 43.95 17.50 1.47
C LEU A 181 43.45 18.10 2.79
N VAL A 182 43.99 17.65 3.92
CA VAL A 182 43.71 18.22 5.24
C VAL A 182 44.37 19.59 5.39
N SER A 183 45.65 19.73 5.03
CA SER A 183 46.37 21.01 5.14
C SER A 183 45.82 22.09 4.20
N SER A 184 45.34 21.71 3.01
CA SER A 184 44.65 22.59 2.07
C SER A 184 43.18 22.87 2.43
N GLY A 185 42.69 22.35 3.55
CA GLY A 185 41.33 22.58 4.06
C GLY A 185 40.20 21.88 3.31
N LYS A 186 40.51 20.95 2.39
CA LYS A 186 39.53 20.19 1.58
C LYS A 186 38.88 19.08 2.37
N LEU A 187 39.65 18.46 3.26
CA LEU A 187 39.20 17.49 4.25
C LEU A 187 39.26 18.08 5.65
N ARG A 188 38.27 17.75 6.47
CA ARG A 188 38.21 18.09 7.89
C ARG A 188 38.28 16.80 8.72
N GLN A 189 39.09 16.80 9.76
CA GLN A 189 39.11 15.70 10.73
C GLN A 189 37.86 15.73 11.62
N VAL A 190 37.15 14.60 11.73
CA VAL A 190 35.85 14.50 12.43
C VAL A 190 35.94 13.76 13.77
N LYS A 191 36.91 12.85 13.96
CA LYS A 191 37.08 12.06 15.20
C LYS A 191 38.56 11.94 15.61
N LYS A 192 38.79 11.58 16.88
CA LYS A 192 40.12 11.18 17.41
C LYS A 192 40.74 10.02 16.61
N ASP A 193 39.93 9.15 16.00
CA ASP A 193 40.36 7.95 15.25
C ASP A 193 40.87 8.22 13.81
N LYS A 194 41.50 9.38 13.53
CA LYS A 194 42.05 9.73 12.19
C LYS A 194 41.05 9.56 11.03
N LEU A 195 39.79 9.96 11.24
CA LEU A 195 38.75 9.98 10.20
C LEU A 195 38.53 11.39 9.68
N PHE A 196 38.34 11.49 8.37
CA PHE A 196 38.23 12.73 7.62
C PHE A 196 36.88 12.82 6.90
N GLN A 197 36.42 14.03 6.65
CA GLN A 197 35.19 14.30 5.91
C GLN A 197 35.42 15.45 4.95
N PHE A 198 34.78 15.37 3.79
CA PHE A 198 34.80 16.45 2.82
C PHE A 198 34.15 17.71 3.36
N ASN A 199 34.78 18.86 3.13
CA ASN A 199 34.08 20.12 3.30
C ASN A 199 32.98 20.25 2.22
N PHE A 200 32.03 21.16 2.44
CA PHE A 200 30.89 21.35 1.54
C PHE A 200 31.31 21.69 0.11
N LYS A 201 32.24 22.64 -0.06
CA LYS A 201 32.67 23.14 -1.38
C LYS A 201 33.39 22.06 -2.18
N THR A 202 34.28 21.31 -1.55
CA THR A 202 35.00 20.18 -2.13
C THR A 202 34.04 19.06 -2.51
N ALA A 203 33.12 18.68 -1.63
CA ALA A 203 32.11 17.68 -1.95
C ALA A 203 31.26 18.09 -3.16
N TRP A 204 30.88 19.37 -3.26
CA TRP A 204 30.10 19.91 -4.37
C TRP A 204 30.88 19.88 -5.69
N HIS A 205 32.11 20.36 -5.71
CA HIS A 205 32.95 20.34 -6.90
C HIS A 205 33.26 18.91 -7.35
N LEU A 206 33.63 18.03 -6.41
CA LEU A 206 33.93 16.64 -6.70
C LEU A 206 32.70 15.89 -7.22
N ALA A 207 31.51 16.13 -6.65
CA ALA A 207 30.27 15.58 -7.17
C ALA A 207 30.08 15.96 -8.64
N LYS A 208 30.27 17.24 -8.97
CA LYS A 208 30.16 17.69 -10.36
C LYS A 208 31.18 16.98 -11.27
N LYS A 209 32.44 16.88 -10.84
CA LYS A 209 33.53 16.22 -11.58
C LYS A 209 33.24 14.74 -11.83
N ILE A 210 32.94 13.97 -10.78
CA ILE A 210 32.61 12.54 -10.86
C ILE A 210 31.40 12.30 -11.76
N THR A 211 30.33 13.08 -11.59
CA THR A 211 29.12 12.89 -12.39
C THR A 211 29.38 13.18 -13.88
N HIS A 212 30.21 14.19 -14.17
CA HIS A 212 30.62 14.50 -15.54
C HIS A 212 31.47 13.37 -16.13
N GLY A 213 32.42 12.84 -15.34
CA GLY A 213 33.23 11.67 -15.68
C GLY A 213 32.40 10.46 -16.06
N VAL A 214 31.45 10.08 -15.20
CA VAL A 214 30.53 8.96 -15.46
C VAL A 214 29.74 9.17 -16.76
N ILE A 215 29.27 10.39 -17.03
CA ILE A 215 28.58 10.71 -18.29
C ILE A 215 29.53 10.58 -19.48
N LYS A 216 30.76 11.07 -19.37
CA LYS A 216 31.79 11.02 -20.41
C LYS A 216 32.16 9.57 -20.72
N THR A 217 32.47 8.76 -19.71
CA THR A 217 32.75 7.32 -19.87
C THR A 217 31.55 6.60 -20.51
N SER A 218 30.32 6.85 -20.06
CA SER A 218 29.12 6.24 -20.66
C SER A 218 28.93 6.62 -22.14
N GLN A 219 29.28 7.85 -22.54
CA GLN A 219 29.23 8.28 -23.94
C GLN A 219 30.30 7.59 -24.79
N ILE A 220 31.51 7.44 -24.24
CA ILE A 220 32.62 6.74 -24.91
C ILE A 220 32.27 5.25 -25.08
N GLU A 221 31.79 4.60 -24.03
CA GLU A 221 31.33 3.21 -24.06
C GLU A 221 30.24 2.99 -25.14
N LYS A 222 29.24 3.88 -25.22
CA LYS A 222 28.19 3.80 -26.24
C LYS A 222 28.73 3.93 -27.66
N LYS A 223 29.68 4.84 -27.88
CA LYS A 223 30.33 5.02 -29.19
C LYS A 223 31.16 3.80 -29.56
N GLN A 224 31.87 3.21 -28.60
CA GLN A 224 32.68 2.00 -28.81
C GLN A 224 31.81 0.76 -29.05
N GLN A 225 30.68 0.60 -28.36
CA GLN A 225 29.73 -0.49 -28.66
C GLN A 225 29.21 -0.45 -30.10
N VAL A 226 28.97 0.75 -30.66
CA VAL A 226 28.54 0.91 -32.06
C VAL A 226 29.64 0.51 -33.05
N VAL A 227 30.90 0.79 -32.72
CA VAL A 227 32.06 0.43 -33.56
C VAL A 227 32.38 -1.07 -33.48
N VAL A 228 32.29 -1.67 -32.29
CA VAL A 228 32.55 -3.10 -32.06
C VAL A 228 31.50 -4.01 -32.73
N ILE A 229 30.27 -3.53 -32.91
CA ILE A 229 29.25 -4.26 -33.71
C ILE A 229 29.66 -4.37 -35.19
N GLN A 230 30.61 -3.56 -35.67
CA GLN A 230 31.06 -3.54 -37.07
C GLN A 230 32.41 -4.23 -37.30
N SER A 231 33.20 -4.51 -36.26
CA SER A 231 34.48 -5.22 -36.36
C SER A 231 34.45 -6.53 -35.58
N VAL A 232 34.27 -7.64 -36.28
CA VAL A 232 34.64 -8.97 -35.75
C VAL A 232 36.17 -8.95 -35.60
N ASP A 233 36.66 -9.36 -34.42
CA ASP A 233 38.07 -9.40 -33.99
C ASP A 233 38.68 -8.07 -33.49
N ASN A 234 38.62 -7.81 -32.17
CA ASN A 234 39.79 -7.90 -31.26
C ASN A 234 39.58 -7.25 -29.87
N SER A 235 40.38 -7.76 -28.91
CA SER A 235 40.80 -7.18 -27.61
C SER A 235 39.74 -6.86 -26.54
N GLY A 236 38.96 -7.86 -26.13
CA GLY A 236 38.29 -7.83 -24.83
C GLY A 236 38.58 -9.13 -24.08
N ILE A 237 39.11 -9.05 -22.85
CA ILE A 237 39.32 -10.23 -22.02
C ILE A 237 37.94 -10.83 -21.70
N LYS A 238 37.55 -11.90 -22.42
CA LYS A 238 36.37 -12.69 -22.07
C LYS A 238 36.69 -13.56 -20.86
N VAL A 239 36.68 -12.95 -19.68
CA VAL A 239 36.84 -13.70 -18.43
C VAL A 239 35.52 -14.37 -18.11
N ASN A 240 35.53 -15.69 -17.93
CA ASN A 240 34.42 -16.37 -17.30
C ASN A 240 34.39 -15.97 -15.82
N ILE A 241 33.41 -15.16 -15.42
CA ILE A 241 33.32 -14.64 -14.05
C ILE A 241 32.87 -15.79 -13.14
N PRO A 242 33.68 -16.24 -12.17
CA PRO A 242 33.30 -17.31 -11.26
C PRO A 242 32.16 -16.85 -10.34
N VAL A 243 31.30 -17.80 -9.94
CA VAL A 243 30.11 -17.54 -9.12
C VAL A 243 30.48 -16.94 -7.77
N GLU A 244 31.61 -17.37 -7.19
CA GLU A 244 32.16 -16.86 -5.94
C GLU A 244 32.43 -15.36 -6.01
N LEU A 245 32.95 -14.88 -7.15
CA LEU A 245 33.24 -13.47 -7.35
C LEU A 245 31.95 -12.65 -7.49
N GLU A 246 30.93 -13.16 -8.20
CA GLU A 246 29.64 -12.49 -8.28
C GLU A 246 28.95 -12.37 -6.91
N VAL A 247 29.05 -13.43 -6.09
CA VAL A 247 28.56 -13.43 -4.71
C VAL A 247 29.30 -12.39 -3.85
N GLU A 248 30.61 -12.28 -4.00
CA GLU A 248 31.42 -11.30 -3.26
C GLU A 248 31.07 -9.86 -3.67
N ILE A 249 30.94 -9.60 -4.98
CA ILE A 249 30.51 -8.31 -5.54
C ILE A 249 29.12 -7.95 -5.03
N PHE A 250 28.19 -8.91 -5.03
CA PHE A 250 26.83 -8.71 -4.51
C PHE A 250 26.83 -8.29 -3.04
N LYS A 251 27.55 -9.02 -2.17
CA LYS A 251 27.69 -8.67 -0.74
C LYS A 251 28.32 -7.29 -0.55
N ARG A 252 29.26 -6.92 -1.42
CA ARG A 252 29.92 -5.60 -1.40
C ARG A 252 28.96 -4.47 -1.76
N ILE A 253 28.16 -4.66 -2.83
CA ILE A 253 27.08 -3.74 -3.24
C ILE A 253 26.11 -3.50 -2.07
N GLU A 254 25.71 -4.57 -1.40
CA GLU A 254 24.85 -4.47 -0.23
C GLU A 254 25.48 -3.73 0.93
N LYS A 255 26.81 -3.84 1.13
CA LYS A 255 27.56 -3.14 2.19
C LYS A 255 27.76 -1.65 1.92
N SER A 256 28.02 -1.27 0.68
CA SER A 256 28.14 0.15 0.31
C SER A 256 26.81 0.90 0.40
N ASN A 257 25.71 0.26 -0.02
CA ASN A 257 24.37 0.86 0.04
C ASN A 257 23.90 1.19 1.48
N GLN A 258 24.54 0.63 2.51
CA GLN A 258 24.20 0.82 3.93
C GLN A 258 24.60 2.20 4.47
N LEU A 259 25.53 2.89 3.81
CA LEU A 259 26.28 4.00 4.43
C LEU A 259 25.88 5.38 3.93
N ILE A 260 24.84 5.46 3.10
CA ILE A 260 24.61 6.63 2.26
C ILE A 260 23.88 7.79 2.98
N PHE A 261 23.09 7.53 4.05
CA PHE A 261 22.25 8.58 4.64
C PHE A 261 22.28 8.62 6.18
N GLY A 262 23.01 9.56 6.78
CA GLY A 262 22.93 9.81 8.24
C GLY A 262 21.61 10.46 8.69
N SER A 263 21.25 10.31 9.98
CA SER A 263 19.95 10.70 10.58
C SER A 263 19.47 12.12 10.23
N ASN A 264 20.33 13.13 10.34
CA ASN A 264 19.96 14.53 10.08
C ASN A 264 19.50 14.78 8.64
N PHE A 265 20.03 14.03 7.67
CA PHE A 265 19.58 14.16 6.28
C PHE A 265 18.22 13.51 6.06
N ARG A 266 17.96 12.37 6.73
CA ARG A 266 16.65 11.73 6.68
C ARG A 266 15.56 12.65 7.24
N ALA A 267 15.86 13.38 8.32
CA ALA A 267 14.95 14.38 8.88
C ALA A 267 14.69 15.56 7.93
N LEU A 268 15.74 16.11 7.31
CA LEU A 268 15.60 17.19 6.33
C LEU A 268 14.82 16.73 5.10
N PHE A 269 15.12 15.53 4.60
CA PHE A 269 14.45 14.95 3.43
C PHE A 269 12.98 14.64 3.71
N LEU A 270 12.67 14.11 4.91
CA LEU A 270 11.31 13.94 5.39
C LEU A 270 10.57 15.29 5.40
N LEU A 271 11.17 16.34 5.97
CA LEU A 271 10.57 17.67 6.04
C LEU A 271 10.31 18.23 4.64
N LEU A 272 11.30 18.18 3.73
CA LEU A 272 11.14 18.65 2.35
C LEU A 272 10.02 17.86 1.63
N SER A 273 10.03 16.54 1.75
CA SER A 273 9.03 15.67 1.13
C SER A 273 7.63 15.93 1.68
N PHE A 274 7.52 16.18 2.99
CA PHE A 274 6.27 16.52 3.67
C PHE A 274 5.75 17.88 3.22
N THR A 275 6.61 18.89 3.08
CA THR A 275 6.19 20.21 2.59
C THR A 275 5.64 20.14 1.16
N LEU A 276 6.31 19.39 0.26
CA LEU A 276 5.83 19.17 -1.10
C LEU A 276 4.51 18.41 -1.13
N PHE A 277 4.35 17.42 -0.25
CA PHE A 277 3.10 16.69 -0.09
C PHE A 277 1.96 17.60 0.36
N MET A 278 2.17 18.43 1.40
CA MET A 278 1.15 19.37 1.86
C MET A 278 0.72 20.33 0.73
N ILE A 279 1.69 20.93 0.03
CA ILE A 279 1.41 21.82 -1.11
C ILE A 279 0.58 21.11 -2.20
N SER A 280 0.87 19.84 -2.48
CA SER A 280 0.16 19.08 -3.53
C SER A 280 -1.32 18.82 -3.23
N TYR A 281 -1.73 18.85 -1.96
CA TYR A 281 -3.11 18.57 -1.52
C TYR A 281 -3.86 19.79 -0.97
N MET A 282 -3.21 20.96 -0.85
CA MET A 282 -3.86 22.20 -0.37
C MET A 282 -5.07 22.64 -1.22
N GLN A 283 -5.13 22.25 -2.49
CA GLN A 283 -6.27 22.56 -3.37
C GLN A 283 -7.42 21.53 -3.28
N MET A 284 -7.16 20.35 -2.72
CA MET A 284 -8.14 19.26 -2.65
C MET A 284 -8.81 19.13 -1.28
N PHE A 285 -8.16 19.59 -0.22
CA PHE A 285 -8.61 19.47 1.16
C PHE A 285 -8.67 20.83 1.84
N GLU A 286 -9.62 21.00 2.76
CA GLU A 286 -9.56 22.11 3.72
C GLU A 286 -8.32 21.96 4.61
N ALA A 287 -7.80 23.08 5.13
CA ALA A 287 -6.53 23.10 5.85
C ALA A 287 -6.52 22.15 7.07
N HIS A 288 -7.64 22.06 7.80
CA HIS A 288 -7.74 21.18 8.97
C HIS A 288 -7.85 19.69 8.57
N SER A 289 -8.67 19.37 7.57
CA SER A 289 -8.80 18.02 6.99
C SER A 289 -7.46 17.52 6.46
N LEU A 290 -6.69 18.39 5.81
CA LEU A 290 -5.36 18.06 5.30
C LEU A 290 -4.38 17.70 6.43
N VAL A 291 -4.43 18.44 7.55
CA VAL A 291 -3.60 18.14 8.73
C VAL A 291 -4.00 16.80 9.35
N ILE A 292 -5.29 16.51 9.46
CA ILE A 292 -5.81 15.23 9.97
C ILE A 292 -5.38 14.08 9.04
N PHE A 293 -5.50 14.27 7.73
CA PHE A 293 -5.10 13.30 6.71
C PHE A 293 -3.60 13.01 6.75
N ALA A 294 -2.78 14.07 6.81
CA ALA A 294 -1.33 13.96 6.93
C ALA A 294 -0.91 13.24 8.22
N PHE A 295 -1.57 13.54 9.35
CA PHE A 295 -1.35 12.84 10.62
C PHE A 295 -1.74 11.37 10.54
N THR A 296 -2.86 11.06 9.89
CA THR A 296 -3.35 9.68 9.71
C THR A 296 -2.35 8.84 8.92
N ILE A 297 -1.84 9.37 7.80
CA ILE A 297 -0.79 8.73 7.00
C ILE A 297 0.50 8.60 7.81
N LEU A 298 0.90 9.64 8.54
CA LEU A 298 2.12 9.61 9.35
C LEU A 298 2.04 8.55 10.45
N LEU A 299 0.88 8.40 11.11
CA LEU A 299 0.65 7.37 12.10
C LEU A 299 0.76 5.97 11.50
N HIS A 300 0.19 5.78 10.30
CA HIS A 300 0.28 4.53 9.54
C HIS A 300 1.75 4.18 9.23
N GLU A 301 2.49 5.10 8.61
CA GLU A 301 3.90 4.84 8.26
C GLU A 301 4.82 4.74 9.49
N ALA A 302 4.53 5.48 10.56
CA ALA A 302 5.25 5.37 11.82
C ALA A 302 5.09 3.96 12.42
N GLY A 303 3.91 3.37 12.29
CA GLY A 303 3.64 1.99 12.67
C GLY A 303 4.58 0.99 11.98
N HIS A 304 4.73 1.09 10.65
CA HIS A 304 5.70 0.31 9.90
C HIS A 304 7.13 0.54 10.39
N VAL A 305 7.57 1.79 10.55
CA VAL A 305 8.93 2.13 10.97
C VAL A 305 9.26 1.61 12.38
N ILE A 306 8.32 1.71 13.32
CA ILE A 306 8.50 1.19 14.68
C ILE A 306 8.62 -0.33 14.65
N ALA A 307 7.73 -1.02 13.93
CA ALA A 307 7.79 -2.47 13.81
C ALA A 307 9.08 -2.95 13.11
N MET A 308 9.50 -2.26 12.07
CA MET A 308 10.78 -2.51 11.39
C MET A 308 11.95 -2.38 12.38
N LYS A 309 12.00 -1.31 13.19
CA LYS A 309 13.06 -1.16 14.22
C LYS A 309 13.02 -2.29 15.26
N LEU A 310 11.83 -2.68 15.74
CA LEU A 310 11.66 -3.78 16.69
C LEU A 310 12.10 -5.13 16.10
N CYS A 311 11.90 -5.34 14.81
CA CYS A 311 12.37 -6.52 14.09
C CYS A 311 13.85 -6.45 13.67
N GLY A 312 14.58 -5.40 14.06
CA GLY A 312 16.01 -5.24 13.79
C GLY A 312 16.34 -4.78 12.37
N TYR A 313 15.37 -4.23 11.64
CA TYR A 313 15.65 -3.58 10.36
C TYR A 313 16.50 -2.32 10.61
N GLN A 314 17.42 -2.08 9.69
CA GLN A 314 18.29 -0.90 9.74
C GLN A 314 17.75 0.16 8.80
N ASP A 315 18.18 1.40 9.02
CA ASP A 315 17.95 2.50 8.07
C ASP A 315 16.49 2.77 7.69
N THR A 316 15.59 2.63 8.66
CA THR A 316 14.17 2.95 8.50
C THR A 316 13.96 4.46 8.30
N SER A 317 13.24 4.86 7.26
CA SER A 317 12.82 6.24 6.98
C SER A 317 11.41 6.30 6.42
N ILE A 318 10.70 7.39 6.71
CA ILE A 318 9.44 7.72 6.08
C ILE A 318 9.72 8.72 4.95
N LEU A 319 9.06 8.55 3.82
CA LEU A 319 9.11 9.48 2.69
C LEU A 319 7.69 9.87 2.28
N PHE A 320 7.39 11.16 2.16
CA PHE A 320 6.13 11.62 1.57
C PHE A 320 6.30 11.81 0.06
N LEU A 321 5.47 11.13 -0.73
CA LEU A 321 5.42 11.26 -2.18
C LEU A 321 4.28 12.21 -2.57
N PRO A 322 4.57 13.29 -3.33
CA PRO A 322 3.52 14.17 -3.84
C PRO A 322 2.45 13.39 -4.58
N PHE A 323 1.18 13.69 -4.32
CA PHE A 323 0.00 13.05 -4.95
C PHE A 323 -0.18 11.53 -4.70
N LEU A 324 0.73 10.86 -3.99
CA LEU A 324 0.74 9.40 -3.82
C LEU A 324 0.65 8.92 -2.36
N GLY A 325 0.98 9.76 -1.38
CA GLY A 325 0.90 9.42 0.05
C GLY A 325 2.27 9.42 0.73
N ALA A 326 2.46 8.57 1.72
CA ALA A 326 3.78 8.32 2.30
C ALA A 326 4.19 6.87 2.12
N VAL A 327 5.48 6.59 2.25
CA VAL A 327 6.07 5.27 2.13
C VAL A 327 7.13 5.11 3.21
N ALA A 328 6.96 4.11 4.06
CA ALA A 328 8.01 3.59 4.91
C ALA A 328 9.00 2.80 4.05
N THR A 329 10.25 3.24 4.12
CA THR A 329 11.39 2.57 3.51
C THR A 329 12.27 2.06 4.63
N ALA A 330 12.74 0.83 4.48
CA ALA A 330 13.72 0.28 5.39
C ALA A 330 14.70 -0.57 4.62
N ARG A 331 15.87 -0.75 5.23
CA ARG A 331 16.82 -1.72 4.73
C ARG A 331 16.38 -3.10 5.20
N GLU A 332 15.90 -3.89 4.23
CA GLU A 332 15.43 -5.25 4.47
C GLU A 332 16.53 -6.13 5.04
N LYS A 333 16.13 -6.94 6.03
CA LYS A 333 16.96 -7.96 6.65
C LYS A 333 16.69 -9.29 5.92
N TYR A 334 17.74 -9.93 5.40
CA TYR A 334 17.64 -11.06 4.46
C TYR A 334 17.09 -12.36 5.07
N ASP A 335 17.08 -12.45 6.38
CA ASP A 335 16.59 -13.56 7.20
C ASP A 335 15.27 -13.20 7.92
N THR A 336 14.50 -12.25 7.36
CA THR A 336 13.19 -11.90 7.93
C THR A 336 12.25 -13.09 7.90
N THR A 337 11.69 -13.39 9.08
CA THR A 337 10.71 -14.46 9.18
C THR A 337 9.38 -14.00 8.61
N LEU A 338 8.58 -14.95 8.10
CA LEU A 338 7.21 -14.71 7.65
C LEU A 338 6.39 -13.90 8.70
N VAL A 339 6.58 -14.24 9.99
CA VAL A 339 5.90 -13.57 11.11
C VAL A 339 6.31 -12.10 11.22
N GLN A 340 7.61 -11.80 11.11
CA GLN A 340 8.10 -10.42 11.14
C GLN A 340 7.55 -9.60 9.97
N ASN A 341 7.52 -10.17 8.75
CA ASN A 341 6.97 -9.47 7.59
C ASN A 341 5.48 -9.16 7.76
N VAL A 342 4.68 -10.13 8.20
CA VAL A 342 3.25 -9.91 8.46
C VAL A 342 3.03 -8.92 9.61
N PHE A 343 3.82 -9.01 10.67
CA PHE A 343 3.76 -8.07 11.80
C PHE A 343 4.07 -6.64 11.36
N VAL A 344 5.14 -6.43 10.58
CA VAL A 344 5.48 -5.11 10.03
C VAL A 344 4.34 -4.57 9.16
N LEU A 345 3.75 -5.39 8.30
CA LEU A 345 2.64 -4.98 7.43
C LEU A 345 1.35 -4.66 8.20
N LEU A 346 1.07 -5.36 9.30
CA LEU A 346 -0.08 -5.07 10.17
C LEU A 346 0.14 -3.85 11.08
N ALA A 347 1.39 -3.58 11.45
CA ALA A 347 1.74 -2.50 12.36
C ALA A 347 1.47 -1.10 11.79
N GLY A 348 1.38 -0.96 10.46
CA GLY A 348 0.92 0.29 9.84
C GLY A 348 -0.56 0.56 10.07
N PRO A 349 -1.48 -0.29 9.58
CA PRO A 349 -2.91 -0.03 9.65
C PRO A 349 -3.53 -0.20 11.05
N LEU A 350 -3.09 -1.17 11.85
CA LEU A 350 -3.77 -1.51 13.10
C LEU A 350 -3.80 -0.37 14.14
N PRO A 351 -2.70 0.37 14.43
CA PRO A 351 -2.73 1.44 15.41
C PRO A 351 -3.73 2.55 15.04
N GLY A 352 -3.74 2.94 13.77
CA GLY A 352 -4.68 3.95 13.28
C GLY A 352 -6.12 3.47 13.32
N LEU A 353 -6.38 2.22 12.93
CA LEU A 353 -7.70 1.59 13.00
C LEU A 353 -8.23 1.54 14.45
N ILE A 354 -7.40 1.08 15.41
CA ILE A 354 -7.76 1.00 16.83
C ILE A 354 -8.07 2.39 17.38
N LEU A 355 -7.22 3.38 17.10
CA LEU A 355 -7.42 4.75 17.54
C LEU A 355 -8.69 5.35 16.93
N GLY A 356 -8.93 5.13 15.64
CA GLY A 356 -10.12 5.61 14.94
C GLY A 356 -11.41 5.02 15.51
N ILE A 357 -11.46 3.71 15.75
CA ILE A 357 -12.60 3.04 16.39
C ILE A 357 -12.82 3.59 17.79
N PHE A 358 -11.76 3.74 18.59
CA PHE A 358 -11.86 4.30 19.93
C PHE A 358 -12.46 5.72 19.92
N LEU A 359 -11.96 6.61 19.07
CA LEU A 359 -12.50 7.97 18.92
C LEU A 359 -13.95 7.95 18.44
N GLY A 360 -14.27 7.10 17.47
CA GLY A 360 -15.63 6.96 16.95
C GLY A 360 -16.63 6.45 17.98
N VAL A 361 -16.25 5.47 18.82
CA VAL A 361 -17.12 4.94 19.88
C VAL A 361 -17.29 5.96 21.01
N MET A 362 -16.21 6.62 21.44
CA MET A 362 -16.24 7.57 22.55
C MET A 362 -17.01 8.86 22.22
N TYR A 363 -17.00 9.29 20.95
CA TYR A 363 -17.50 10.62 20.55
C TYR A 363 -18.55 10.62 19.43
N GLY A 364 -18.95 9.44 18.91
CA GLY A 364 -19.73 9.28 17.68
C GLY A 364 -21.18 9.77 17.70
N SER A 365 -21.87 9.78 18.85
CA SER A 365 -23.28 10.23 18.92
C SER A 365 -23.50 11.56 19.65
N SER A 366 -22.60 11.99 20.54
CA SER A 366 -22.87 13.08 21.49
C SER A 366 -21.95 14.30 21.36
N SER A 367 -20.88 14.24 20.57
CA SER A 367 -19.91 15.33 20.49
C SER A 367 -20.24 16.34 19.38
N ASN A 368 -20.20 17.63 19.73
CA ASN A 368 -20.25 18.77 18.80
C ASN A 368 -18.90 19.06 18.14
N ILE A 369 -17.88 18.23 18.37
CA ILE A 369 -16.52 18.46 17.92
C ILE A 369 -16.34 17.82 16.54
N PHE A 370 -16.63 18.60 15.49
CA PHE A 370 -16.64 18.16 14.10
C PHE A 370 -15.33 17.46 13.68
N TRP A 371 -14.17 18.03 14.04
CA TRP A 371 -12.85 17.50 13.65
C TRP A 371 -12.56 16.11 14.25
N VAL A 372 -13.10 15.75 15.42
CA VAL A 372 -12.88 14.43 16.03
C VAL A 372 -13.58 13.34 15.24
N LYS A 373 -14.80 13.63 14.76
CA LYS A 373 -15.55 12.70 13.90
C LYS A 373 -14.83 12.49 12.58
N GLU A 374 -14.36 13.58 11.97
CA GLU A 374 -13.57 13.52 10.75
C GLU A 374 -12.26 12.72 10.92
N ALA A 375 -11.53 12.96 12.01
CA ALA A 375 -10.33 12.20 12.35
C ALA A 375 -10.61 10.72 12.58
N ALA A 376 -11.66 10.38 13.33
CA ALA A 376 -12.07 9.00 13.54
C ALA A 376 -12.39 8.31 12.21
N TRP A 377 -13.12 8.98 11.32
CA TRP A 377 -13.52 8.43 10.03
C TRP A 377 -12.33 8.23 9.09
N MET A 378 -11.42 9.21 9.00
CA MET A 378 -10.19 9.07 8.20
C MET A 378 -9.30 7.94 8.73
N LEU A 379 -9.13 7.84 10.05
CA LEU A 379 -8.35 6.78 10.70
C LEU A 379 -8.94 5.40 10.43
N ILE A 380 -10.26 5.23 10.51
CA ILE A 380 -10.90 3.93 10.24
C ILE A 380 -10.75 3.61 8.75
N SER A 381 -11.19 4.50 7.87
CA SER A 381 -11.34 4.19 6.45
C SER A 381 -10.00 4.03 5.73
N LEU A 382 -9.01 4.88 5.98
CA LEU A 382 -7.69 4.76 5.34
C LEU A 382 -7.00 3.45 5.73
N ASN A 383 -7.03 3.10 7.02
CA ASN A 383 -6.38 1.89 7.50
C ASN A 383 -7.15 0.60 7.13
N LEU A 384 -8.48 0.66 7.07
CA LEU A 384 -9.30 -0.45 6.59
C LEU A 384 -9.10 -0.69 5.08
N ILE A 385 -9.01 0.38 4.28
CA ILE A 385 -8.67 0.29 2.85
C ILE A 385 -7.29 -0.38 2.71
N ASN A 386 -6.28 0.06 3.46
CA ASN A 386 -4.95 -0.54 3.41
C ASN A 386 -4.93 -2.01 3.85
N LEU A 387 -5.87 -2.46 4.69
CA LEU A 387 -6.05 -3.87 5.06
C LEU A 387 -6.84 -4.70 4.04
N MET A 388 -7.40 -4.12 2.98
CA MET A 388 -8.09 -4.92 1.97
C MET A 388 -7.12 -5.87 1.26
N PRO A 389 -7.56 -7.09 0.90
CA PRO A 389 -6.77 -8.03 0.13
C PRO A 389 -6.72 -7.60 -1.35
N ILE A 390 -6.14 -6.44 -1.63
CA ILE A 390 -5.97 -5.86 -2.96
C ILE A 390 -4.53 -5.39 -3.10
N TYR A 391 -3.82 -5.86 -4.12
CA TYR A 391 -2.47 -5.36 -4.42
C TYR A 391 -2.56 -3.95 -5.05
N PRO A 392 -1.74 -2.95 -4.66
CA PRO A 392 -0.52 -3.02 -3.85
C PRO A 392 -0.66 -2.70 -2.35
N LEU A 393 -1.87 -2.68 -1.80
CA LEU A 393 -2.13 -2.35 -0.39
C LEU A 393 -1.52 -3.40 0.55
N ASP A 394 -1.33 -3.04 1.82
CA ASP A 394 -0.64 -3.92 2.78
C ASP A 394 -1.39 -5.22 3.05
N GLY A 395 -2.73 -5.17 3.11
CA GLY A 395 -3.57 -6.36 3.16
C GLY A 395 -3.37 -7.27 1.95
N GLY A 396 -3.19 -6.69 0.76
CA GLY A 396 -2.81 -7.42 -0.44
C GLY A 396 -1.45 -8.12 -0.31
N LYS A 397 -0.46 -7.44 0.26
CA LYS A 397 0.87 -8.04 0.53
C LYS A 397 0.79 -9.15 1.59
N ILE A 398 0.01 -8.95 2.66
CA ILE A 398 -0.22 -9.95 3.72
C ILE A 398 -0.91 -11.18 3.13
N ALA A 399 -1.99 -10.99 2.37
CA ALA A 399 -2.70 -12.06 1.68
C ALA A 399 -1.75 -12.82 0.75
N ASN A 400 -0.90 -12.11 0.00
CA ASN A 400 0.10 -12.76 -0.84
C ASN A 400 1.09 -13.60 -0.02
N LEU A 401 1.68 -13.05 1.04
CA LEU A 401 2.65 -13.74 1.90
C LEU A 401 2.07 -15.01 2.52
N VAL A 402 0.83 -14.93 3.03
CA VAL A 402 0.24 -15.99 3.83
C VAL A 402 -0.45 -17.06 2.97
N ILE A 403 -1.21 -16.63 1.96
CA ILE A 403 -2.09 -17.50 1.16
C ILE A 403 -1.39 -17.96 -0.12
N PHE A 404 -0.71 -17.04 -0.82
CA PHE A 404 -0.36 -17.23 -2.22
C PHE A 404 1.14 -17.51 -2.46
N SER A 405 2.04 -17.13 -1.56
CA SER A 405 3.51 -17.22 -1.71
C SER A 405 4.07 -18.62 -1.99
N LYS A 406 3.26 -19.67 -1.77
CA LYS A 406 3.62 -21.04 -2.11
C LYS A 406 3.76 -21.24 -3.62
N PHE A 407 2.90 -20.57 -4.40
CA PHE A 407 2.84 -20.68 -5.85
C PHE A 407 3.50 -19.48 -6.51
N ALA A 408 4.18 -19.69 -7.64
CA ALA A 408 4.91 -18.61 -8.30
C ALA A 408 3.99 -17.60 -9.02
N TYR A 409 2.89 -18.10 -9.60
CA TYR A 409 1.96 -17.34 -10.45
C TYR A 409 0.73 -16.78 -9.72
N SER A 410 0.49 -17.18 -8.48
CA SER A 410 -0.64 -16.71 -7.67
C SER A 410 -0.60 -15.19 -7.41
N ASP A 411 0.58 -14.61 -7.24
CA ASP A 411 0.81 -13.16 -7.16
C ASP A 411 0.28 -12.43 -8.41
N ILE A 412 0.43 -13.03 -9.60
CA ILE A 412 -0.07 -12.45 -10.85
C ILE A 412 -1.59 -12.49 -10.89
N ILE A 413 -2.18 -13.64 -10.57
CA ILE A 413 -3.64 -13.80 -10.52
C ILE A 413 -4.24 -12.76 -9.56
N PHE A 414 -3.60 -12.59 -8.40
CA PHE A 414 -4.04 -11.64 -7.40
C PHE A 414 -3.89 -10.18 -7.86
N ARG A 415 -2.81 -9.83 -8.55
CA ARG A 415 -2.66 -8.49 -9.17
C ARG A 415 -3.68 -8.24 -10.27
N LEU A 416 -4.00 -9.23 -11.11
CA LEU A 416 -5.03 -9.11 -12.13
C LEU A 416 -6.42 -8.91 -11.51
N LEU A 417 -6.72 -9.62 -10.43
CA LEU A 417 -7.95 -9.43 -9.67
C LEU A 417 -8.00 -8.04 -9.02
N GLY A 418 -6.89 -7.57 -8.44
CA GLY A 418 -6.78 -6.22 -7.92
C GLY A 418 -6.95 -5.13 -8.99
N LEU A 419 -6.39 -5.34 -10.18
CA LEU A 419 -6.57 -4.46 -11.34
C LEU A 419 -8.01 -4.44 -11.83
N PHE A 420 -8.68 -5.58 -11.86
CA PHE A 420 -10.10 -5.66 -12.20
C PHE A 420 -10.95 -4.85 -11.21
N ILE A 421 -10.75 -5.06 -9.90
CA ILE A 421 -11.46 -4.31 -8.85
C ILE A 421 -11.17 -2.81 -8.95
N LEU A 422 -9.91 -2.42 -9.07
CA LEU A 422 -9.51 -1.01 -9.27
C LEU A 422 -10.14 -0.43 -10.54
N GLY A 423 -10.22 -1.21 -11.62
CA GLY A 423 -10.89 -0.81 -12.86
C GLY A 423 -12.38 -0.55 -12.67
N CYS A 424 -13.09 -1.41 -11.93
CA CYS A 424 -14.50 -1.19 -11.60
C CYS A 424 -14.69 0.11 -10.79
N PHE A 425 -13.81 0.41 -9.83
CA PHE A 425 -13.88 1.65 -9.06
C PHE A 425 -13.45 2.88 -9.85
N ALA A 426 -12.51 2.74 -10.80
CA ALA A 426 -12.02 3.84 -11.62
C ALA A 426 -13.10 4.45 -12.52
N VAL A 427 -14.17 3.70 -12.84
CA VAL A 427 -15.37 4.24 -13.53
C VAL A 427 -15.99 5.40 -12.75
N TRP A 428 -16.00 5.30 -11.42
CA TRP A 428 -16.60 6.29 -10.53
C TRP A 428 -15.59 7.32 -10.04
N GLN A 429 -14.30 6.98 -10.04
CA GLN A 429 -13.21 7.82 -9.53
C GLN A 429 -12.03 7.85 -10.51
N PRO A 430 -11.99 8.81 -11.45
CA PRO A 430 -10.99 8.86 -12.52
C PRO A 430 -9.53 8.92 -12.04
N VAL A 431 -9.29 9.42 -10.82
CA VAL A 431 -7.95 9.47 -10.21
C VAL A 431 -7.34 8.06 -10.05
N LEU A 432 -8.16 7.02 -9.88
CA LEU A 432 -7.70 5.63 -9.75
C LEU A 432 -7.12 5.06 -11.06
N ILE A 433 -7.37 5.71 -12.21
CA ILE A 433 -6.81 5.30 -13.51
C ILE A 433 -5.27 5.36 -13.49
N VAL A 434 -4.68 6.34 -12.79
CA VAL A 434 -3.22 6.44 -12.66
C VAL A 434 -2.65 5.21 -11.96
N PHE A 435 -3.30 4.75 -10.88
CA PHE A 435 -2.91 3.53 -10.17
C PHE A 435 -3.08 2.29 -11.05
N LEU A 436 -4.15 2.23 -11.86
CA LEU A 436 -4.37 1.15 -12.82
C LEU A 436 -3.23 1.05 -13.85
N ILE A 437 -2.82 2.20 -14.41
CA ILE A 437 -1.72 2.29 -15.40
C ILE A 437 -0.39 1.86 -14.77
N LEU A 438 -0.06 2.39 -13.58
CA LEU A 438 1.19 2.05 -12.90
C LEU A 438 1.27 0.55 -12.56
N ASN A 439 0.17 -0.04 -12.08
CA ASN A 439 0.14 -1.47 -11.75
C ASN A 439 0.18 -2.36 -13.01
N THR A 440 -0.49 -1.98 -14.10
CA THR A 440 -0.46 -2.74 -15.37
C THR A 440 0.94 -2.75 -15.99
N LEU A 441 1.67 -1.63 -15.96
CA LEU A 441 3.06 -1.57 -16.44
C LEU A 441 4.01 -2.51 -15.67
N SER A 442 3.68 -2.89 -14.44
CA SER A 442 4.47 -3.82 -13.62
C SER A 442 4.21 -5.31 -13.92
N LEU A 443 3.13 -5.65 -14.64
CA LEU A 443 2.73 -7.04 -14.90
C LEU A 443 3.77 -7.85 -15.69
N PRO A 444 4.37 -7.35 -16.80
CA PRO A 444 5.34 -8.12 -17.56
C PRO A 444 6.59 -8.47 -16.76
N TYR A 445 7.01 -7.58 -15.86
CA TYR A 445 8.11 -7.86 -14.93
C TYR A 445 7.71 -8.92 -13.90
N SER A 446 6.52 -8.80 -13.32
CA SER A 446 6.00 -9.76 -12.33
C SER A 446 5.86 -11.17 -12.92
N PHE A 447 5.44 -11.28 -14.19
CA PHE A 447 5.34 -12.55 -14.91
C PHE A 447 6.71 -13.20 -15.14
N ARG A 448 7.69 -12.42 -15.62
CA ARG A 448 9.06 -12.92 -15.77
C ARG A 448 9.63 -13.41 -14.44
N LEU A 449 9.45 -12.63 -13.37
CA LEU A 449 9.92 -13.01 -12.03
C LEU A 449 9.24 -14.28 -11.51
N ALA A 450 7.94 -14.43 -11.70
CA ALA A 450 7.20 -15.64 -11.34
C ALA A 450 7.73 -16.87 -12.09
N LYS A 451 7.91 -16.76 -13.42
CA LYS A 451 8.49 -17.83 -14.24
C LYS A 451 9.86 -18.25 -13.73
N THR A 452 10.78 -17.29 -13.58
CA THR A 452 12.14 -17.52 -13.08
C THR A 452 12.14 -18.11 -11.66
N SER A 453 11.25 -17.67 -10.78
CA SER A 453 11.12 -18.23 -9.43
C SER A 453 10.62 -19.69 -9.44
N SER A 454 9.71 -20.03 -10.35
CA SER A 454 9.23 -21.40 -10.52
C SER A 454 10.33 -22.33 -11.03
N GLU A 455 11.05 -21.91 -12.07
CA GLU A 455 12.18 -22.64 -12.65
C GLU A 455 13.30 -22.81 -11.62
N PHE A 456 13.61 -21.77 -10.84
CA PHE A 456 14.60 -21.85 -9.77
C PHE A 456 14.20 -22.85 -8.67
N LYS A 457 12.92 -22.88 -8.27
CA LYS A 457 12.42 -23.89 -7.31
C LYS A 457 12.58 -25.32 -7.85
N GLN A 458 12.39 -25.53 -9.15
CA GLN A 458 12.62 -26.82 -9.78
C GLN A 458 14.11 -27.19 -9.78
N PHE A 459 14.98 -26.25 -10.16
CA PHE A 459 16.43 -26.41 -10.12
C PHE A 459 16.95 -26.83 -8.73
N LEU A 460 16.41 -26.26 -7.65
CA LEU A 460 16.76 -26.64 -6.28
C LEU A 460 16.27 -28.04 -5.88
N LYS A 461 15.11 -28.48 -6.38
CA LYS A 461 14.62 -29.86 -6.13
C LYS A 461 15.53 -30.90 -6.78
N GLU A 462 16.05 -30.59 -7.96
CA GLU A 462 17.00 -31.43 -8.69
C GLU A 462 18.40 -31.43 -8.03
N ASN A 463 18.71 -30.44 -7.17
CA ASN A 463 20.00 -30.27 -6.48
C ASN A 463 19.84 -30.06 -4.96
N PRO A 464 19.47 -31.10 -4.17
CA PRO A 464 19.01 -30.97 -2.79
C PRO A 464 20.09 -30.63 -1.74
N GLN A 465 21.38 -30.57 -2.09
CA GLN A 465 22.44 -30.14 -1.16
C GLN A 465 22.43 -28.61 -0.94
N THR A 466 21.33 -28.09 -0.39
CA THR A 466 21.17 -26.68 -0.04
C THR A 466 21.19 -26.50 1.47
N THR A 467 22.34 -26.11 2.01
CA THR A 467 22.40 -25.46 3.32
C THR A 467 21.97 -24.00 3.17
N SER A 468 21.40 -23.40 4.21
CA SER A 468 21.06 -21.96 4.26
C SER A 468 22.22 -21.07 3.84
N ASP A 469 23.44 -21.50 4.17
CA ASP A 469 24.67 -20.73 4.00
C ASP A 469 25.15 -20.69 2.54
N ASN A 470 24.70 -21.64 1.69
CA ASN A 470 25.10 -21.74 0.28
C ASN A 470 23.98 -21.36 -0.71
N LEU A 471 22.82 -20.88 -0.21
CA LEU A 471 21.69 -20.51 -1.06
C LEU A 471 22.05 -19.43 -2.09
N LEU A 472 22.77 -18.39 -1.66
CA LEU A 472 23.15 -17.28 -2.52
C LEU A 472 23.99 -17.75 -3.72
N TYR A 473 24.94 -18.66 -3.48
CA TYR A 473 25.77 -19.27 -4.52
C TYR A 473 24.91 -20.04 -5.53
N ARG A 474 23.96 -20.86 -5.06
CA ARG A 474 23.04 -21.61 -5.93
C ARG A 474 22.13 -20.71 -6.76
N ILE A 475 21.72 -19.56 -6.23
CA ILE A 475 20.95 -18.58 -7.00
C ILE A 475 21.80 -18.05 -8.16
N PHE A 476 23.05 -17.64 -7.89
CA PHE A 476 23.95 -17.18 -8.96
C PHE A 476 24.28 -18.28 -9.98
N GLU A 477 24.49 -19.53 -9.52
CA GLU A 477 24.68 -20.69 -10.40
C GLU A 477 23.50 -20.87 -11.36
N TYR A 478 22.27 -20.77 -10.85
CA TYR A 478 21.06 -20.82 -11.68
C TYR A 478 20.95 -19.62 -12.63
N VAL A 479 21.20 -18.39 -12.14
CA VAL A 479 21.13 -17.18 -12.96
C VAL A 479 22.10 -17.28 -14.15
N ASN A 480 23.31 -17.82 -13.93
CA ASN A 480 24.32 -17.99 -14.97
C ASN A 480 24.03 -19.13 -15.95
N LYS A 481 23.31 -20.18 -15.53
CA LYS A 481 22.86 -21.27 -16.42
C LYS A 481 21.60 -20.91 -17.22
N SER A 482 20.81 -19.95 -16.74
CA SER A 482 19.57 -19.51 -17.38
C SER A 482 19.78 -18.45 -18.47
N ASP A 483 18.73 -18.12 -19.23
CA ASP A 483 18.71 -16.99 -20.18
C ASP A 483 19.04 -15.62 -19.53
N ASN A 484 19.04 -15.56 -18.19
CA ASN A 484 19.33 -14.35 -17.42
C ASN A 484 20.84 -14.05 -17.26
N HIS A 485 21.74 -14.89 -17.77
CA HIS A 485 23.19 -14.63 -17.71
C HIS A 485 23.59 -13.32 -18.41
N LYS A 486 22.81 -12.87 -19.40
CA LYS A 486 23.02 -11.61 -20.16
C LYS A 486 22.64 -10.35 -19.39
N LEU A 487 22.00 -10.48 -18.22
CA LEU A 487 21.62 -9.31 -17.42
C LEU A 487 22.86 -8.57 -16.91
N LEU A 488 22.82 -7.24 -16.96
CA LEU A 488 23.80 -6.38 -16.29
C LEU A 488 23.76 -6.62 -14.77
N ILE A 489 24.85 -6.32 -14.06
CA ILE A 489 24.98 -6.55 -12.61
C ILE A 489 23.78 -6.03 -11.81
N ASN A 490 23.30 -4.82 -12.08
CA ASN A 490 22.15 -4.26 -11.36
C ASN A 490 20.87 -5.08 -11.58
N GLY A 491 20.69 -5.60 -12.80
CA GLY A 491 19.61 -6.51 -13.15
C GLY A 491 19.75 -7.86 -12.45
N LYS A 492 20.96 -8.46 -12.47
CA LYS A 492 21.27 -9.70 -11.73
C LYS A 492 21.05 -9.51 -10.23
N HIS A 493 21.56 -8.42 -9.64
CA HIS A 493 21.39 -8.10 -8.23
C HIS A 493 19.91 -8.00 -7.85
N SER A 494 19.11 -7.26 -8.62
CA SER A 494 17.66 -7.17 -8.39
C SER A 494 16.97 -8.53 -8.48
N LEU A 495 17.31 -9.33 -9.49
CA LEU A 495 16.75 -10.67 -9.67
C LEU A 495 17.12 -11.61 -8.52
N VAL A 496 18.40 -11.68 -8.16
CA VAL A 496 18.94 -12.50 -7.05
C VAL A 496 18.26 -12.13 -5.75
N LYS A 497 18.13 -10.83 -5.46
CA LYS A 497 17.43 -10.34 -4.26
C LYS A 497 15.98 -10.83 -4.21
N ASN A 498 15.24 -10.69 -5.30
CA ASN A 498 13.84 -11.13 -5.37
C ASN A 498 13.67 -12.65 -5.27
N LEU A 499 14.59 -13.43 -5.86
CA LEU A 499 14.59 -14.89 -5.76
C LEU A 499 14.84 -15.36 -4.33
N LEU A 500 15.79 -14.73 -3.64
CA LEU A 500 16.13 -15.04 -2.25
C LEU A 500 14.92 -14.76 -1.32
N LEU A 501 14.27 -13.61 -1.47
CA LEU A 501 13.06 -13.26 -0.71
C LEU A 501 11.94 -14.29 -0.93
N ARG A 502 11.60 -14.60 -2.19
CA ARG A 502 10.54 -15.57 -2.52
C ARG A 502 10.85 -16.99 -2.03
N TYR A 503 12.13 -17.39 -2.03
CA TYR A 503 12.55 -18.68 -1.49
C TYR A 503 12.31 -18.76 0.01
N ASN A 504 12.78 -17.77 0.78
CA ASN A 504 12.61 -17.70 2.22
C ASN A 504 11.13 -17.67 2.63
N GLU A 505 10.29 -16.94 1.89
CA GLU A 505 8.84 -16.95 2.10
C GLU A 505 8.24 -18.35 1.92
N SER A 506 8.68 -19.10 0.90
CA SER A 506 8.10 -20.39 0.52
C SER A 506 8.34 -21.55 1.50
N ILE A 507 9.38 -21.46 2.35
CA ILE A 507 9.79 -22.53 3.28
C ILE A 507 9.06 -22.46 4.63
N SER A 508 8.32 -21.37 4.87
CA SER A 508 7.59 -21.17 6.11
C SER A 508 6.56 -22.28 6.39
N GLN A 509 6.53 -22.76 7.64
CA GLN A 509 5.67 -23.86 8.09
C GLN A 509 4.17 -23.56 7.86
N PRO A 510 3.38 -24.56 7.42
CA PRO A 510 1.97 -24.35 7.06
C PRO A 510 1.11 -23.89 8.24
N ILE A 511 1.39 -24.36 9.46
CA ILE A 511 0.67 -23.96 10.68
C ILE A 511 0.89 -22.47 10.98
N LYS A 512 2.12 -21.97 10.85
CA LYS A 512 2.44 -20.55 11.06
C LYS A 512 1.68 -19.66 10.07
N ARG A 513 1.55 -20.10 8.81
CA ARG A 513 0.75 -19.40 7.79
C ARG A 513 -0.73 -19.38 8.18
N LEU A 514 -1.31 -20.51 8.59
CA LEU A 514 -2.71 -20.56 9.00
C LEU A 514 -3.01 -19.60 10.16
N ILE A 515 -2.15 -19.58 11.19
CA ILE A 515 -2.29 -18.66 12.33
C ILE A 515 -2.24 -17.21 11.87
N LEU A 516 -1.27 -16.85 11.01
CA LEU A 516 -1.17 -15.49 10.47
C LEU A 516 -2.38 -15.12 9.57
N ALA A 517 -2.94 -16.08 8.84
CA ALA A 517 -4.16 -15.87 8.06
C ALA A 517 -5.33 -15.53 8.96
N ILE A 518 -5.51 -16.29 10.04
CA ILE A 518 -6.56 -16.05 11.04
C ILE A 518 -6.38 -14.67 11.68
N ILE A 519 -5.17 -14.30 12.08
CA ILE A 519 -4.88 -12.96 12.64
C ILE A 519 -5.25 -11.85 11.64
N TYR A 520 -4.91 -12.02 10.36
CA TYR A 520 -5.25 -11.08 9.31
C TYR A 520 -6.77 -10.97 9.09
N PHE A 521 -7.48 -12.09 9.03
CA PHE A 521 -8.95 -12.09 8.92
C PHE A 521 -9.63 -11.44 10.12
N ILE A 522 -9.15 -11.71 11.34
CA ILE A 522 -9.64 -11.06 12.56
C ILE A 522 -9.40 -9.55 12.50
N SER A 523 -8.25 -9.11 11.97
CA SER A 523 -7.93 -7.69 11.83
C SER A 523 -8.89 -6.96 10.88
N ILE A 524 -9.21 -7.56 9.73
CA ILE A 524 -10.19 -7.00 8.78
C ILE A 524 -11.59 -7.02 9.39
N LEU A 525 -12.03 -8.16 9.92
CA LEU A 525 -13.39 -8.31 10.45
C LEU A 525 -13.61 -7.42 11.66
N GLY A 526 -12.63 -7.35 12.56
CA GLY A 526 -12.63 -6.44 13.71
C GLY A 526 -12.67 -4.98 13.29
N GLY A 527 -11.92 -4.61 12.23
CA GLY A 527 -11.98 -3.28 11.65
C GLY A 527 -13.32 -2.92 11.03
N LEU A 528 -13.95 -3.84 10.29
CA LEU A 528 -15.27 -3.66 9.71
C LEU A 528 -16.35 -3.52 10.78
N ILE A 529 -16.38 -4.45 11.75
CA ILE A 529 -17.34 -4.44 12.85
C ILE A 529 -17.15 -3.18 13.70
N GLY A 530 -15.92 -2.89 14.12
CA GLY A 530 -15.60 -1.70 14.92
C GLY A 530 -15.89 -0.40 14.17
N GLY A 531 -15.62 -0.34 12.86
CA GLY A 531 -15.98 0.78 12.00
C GLY A 531 -17.49 0.98 11.90
N LEU A 532 -18.27 -0.10 11.75
CA LEU A 532 -19.73 -0.03 11.77
C LEU A 532 -20.26 0.47 13.11
N PHE A 533 -19.70 0.01 14.24
CA PHE A 533 -20.04 0.52 15.57
C PHE A 533 -19.70 2.01 15.75
N ALA A 534 -18.56 2.45 15.22
CA ALA A 534 -18.14 3.85 15.27
C ALA A 534 -19.06 4.76 14.43
N ILE A 535 -19.50 4.29 13.25
CA ILE A 535 -20.38 5.06 12.35
C ILE A 535 -21.83 5.06 12.85
N PHE A 536 -22.28 3.91 13.34
CA PHE A 536 -23.63 3.69 13.81
C PHE A 536 -23.59 3.16 15.25
N PRO A 537 -23.42 4.02 16.26
CA PRO A 537 -23.41 3.57 17.66
C PRO A 537 -24.72 2.89 18.08
N ASN A 538 -25.84 3.16 17.38
CA ASN A 538 -27.12 2.46 17.57
C ASN A 538 -27.22 1.11 16.80
N SER A 539 -26.23 0.72 15.99
CA SER A 539 -26.24 -0.54 15.22
C SER A 539 -26.17 -1.81 16.07
N ALA A 540 -25.95 -1.68 17.38
CA ALA A 540 -26.22 -2.75 18.32
C ALA A 540 -27.65 -3.31 18.15
N SER A 541 -28.63 -2.48 17.75
CA SER A 541 -29.98 -2.94 17.42
C SER A 541 -30.02 -3.80 16.15
N VAL A 542 -29.21 -3.51 15.13
CA VAL A 542 -29.16 -4.26 13.86
C VAL A 542 -28.54 -5.63 14.06
N ILE A 543 -27.48 -5.75 14.89
CA ILE A 543 -26.88 -7.04 15.24
C ILE A 543 -27.82 -7.84 16.16
N ALA A 544 -28.54 -7.18 17.06
CA ALA A 544 -29.60 -7.81 17.86
C ALA A 544 -30.78 -8.29 17.00
N GLU A 545 -30.90 -7.83 15.75
CA GLU A 545 -31.93 -8.26 14.80
C GLU A 545 -31.53 -9.44 13.91
N ILE A 546 -30.25 -9.81 13.85
CA ILE A 546 -29.76 -10.95 13.04
C ILE A 546 -30.45 -12.27 13.41
N PRO A 547 -30.66 -12.61 14.71
CA PRO A 547 -31.44 -13.80 15.07
C PRO A 547 -32.87 -13.78 14.52
N TYR A 548 -33.47 -12.60 14.33
CA TYR A 548 -34.84 -12.46 13.83
C TYR A 548 -34.99 -12.72 12.32
N LEU A 549 -33.91 -12.58 11.56
CA LEU A 549 -33.88 -12.95 10.14
C LEU A 549 -33.93 -14.48 9.95
N LEU A 550 -33.56 -15.24 10.97
CA LEU A 550 -33.56 -16.71 10.98
C LEU A 550 -34.82 -17.29 11.66
N GLU A 551 -35.74 -16.46 12.17
CA GLU A 551 -36.96 -16.90 12.86
C GLU A 551 -38.02 -17.44 11.90
N ASN A 552 -38.60 -18.59 12.26
CA ASN A 552 -39.74 -19.16 11.55
C ASN A 552 -41.06 -18.40 11.85
N SER A 553 -42.10 -18.66 11.05
CA SER A 553 -43.38 -17.94 11.14
C SER A 553 -44.06 -18.05 12.51
N LYS A 554 -43.93 -19.20 13.19
CA LYS A 554 -44.51 -19.44 14.52
C LYS A 554 -43.82 -18.60 15.59
N GLN A 555 -42.49 -18.59 15.62
CA GLN A 555 -41.70 -17.77 16.54
C GLN A 555 -41.99 -16.28 16.35
N ARG A 556 -42.14 -15.83 15.09
CA ARG A 556 -42.51 -14.46 14.76
C ARG A 556 -43.86 -14.06 15.34
N GLN A 557 -44.85 -14.95 15.28
CA GLN A 557 -46.20 -14.72 15.81
C GLN A 557 -46.24 -14.73 17.35
N GLU A 558 -45.50 -15.63 17.99
CA GLU A 558 -45.36 -15.68 19.46
C GLU A 558 -44.73 -14.40 20.00
N ARG A 559 -43.60 -13.96 19.40
CA ARG A 559 -42.95 -12.70 19.78
C ARG A 559 -43.84 -11.49 19.56
N PHE A 560 -44.53 -11.43 18.41
CA PHE A 560 -45.48 -10.35 18.15
C PHE A 560 -46.54 -10.28 19.25
N THR A 561 -47.11 -11.43 19.62
CA THR A 561 -48.12 -11.54 20.68
C THR A 561 -47.56 -11.12 22.04
N GLN A 562 -46.35 -11.59 22.40
CA GLN A 562 -45.69 -11.24 23.66
C GLN A 562 -45.39 -9.74 23.74
N LYS A 563 -44.92 -9.12 22.64
CA LYS A 563 -44.70 -7.68 22.55
C LYS A 563 -46.00 -6.90 22.74
N GLN A 564 -47.11 -7.32 22.11
CA GLN A 564 -48.41 -6.67 22.34
C GLN A 564 -48.86 -6.80 23.81
N LYS A 565 -48.66 -7.96 24.47
CA LYS A 565 -48.98 -8.15 25.89
C LYS A 565 -48.14 -7.26 26.81
N TYR A 566 -46.83 -7.18 26.57
CA TYR A 566 -45.94 -6.31 27.35
C TYR A 566 -46.32 -4.83 27.21
N GLU A 567 -46.57 -4.36 25.98
CA GLU A 567 -47.01 -2.98 25.76
C GLU A 567 -48.40 -2.70 26.37
N LEU A 568 -49.30 -3.69 26.40
CA LEU A 568 -50.60 -3.60 27.07
C LEU A 568 -50.44 -3.40 28.59
N GLU A 569 -49.53 -4.14 29.22
CA GLU A 569 -49.24 -4.02 30.65
C GLU A 569 -48.61 -2.66 30.96
N LYS A 570 -47.59 -2.26 30.20
CA LYS A 570 -46.91 -0.97 30.34
C LYS A 570 -47.87 0.21 30.20
N THR A 571 -48.75 0.19 29.19
CA THR A 571 -49.76 1.24 29.00
C THR A 571 -50.81 1.23 30.11
N THR A 572 -51.15 0.06 30.66
CA THR A 572 -52.06 -0.05 31.81
C THR A 572 -51.44 0.59 33.06
N VAL A 573 -50.16 0.33 33.35
CA VAL A 573 -49.43 0.98 34.44
C VAL A 573 -49.31 2.49 34.23
N ALA A 574 -49.15 2.95 33.00
CA ALA A 574 -49.13 4.39 32.70
C ALA A 574 -50.48 5.05 33.05
N ILE A 575 -51.59 4.41 32.69
CA ILE A 575 -52.95 4.90 32.97
C ILE A 575 -53.26 4.88 34.47
N THR A 576 -52.79 3.88 35.23
CA THR A 576 -52.98 3.88 36.69
C THR A 576 -52.22 5.01 37.37
N LYS A 577 -51.03 5.37 36.86
CA LYS A 577 -50.26 6.53 37.36
C LYS A 577 -50.86 7.87 36.96
N ASN A 578 -51.40 7.98 35.74
CA ASN A 578 -52.08 9.18 35.26
C ASN A 578 -53.38 8.82 34.53
N PRO A 579 -54.54 8.87 35.23
CA PRO A 579 -55.84 8.54 34.65
C PRO A 579 -56.34 9.48 33.56
N ASN A 580 -55.67 10.62 33.32
CA ASN A 580 -56.01 11.56 32.26
C ASN A 580 -55.01 11.53 31.08
N ASP A 581 -54.11 10.54 31.02
CA ASP A 581 -53.16 10.38 29.91
C ASP A 581 -53.86 9.83 28.65
N VAL A 582 -54.33 10.75 27.81
CA VAL A 582 -54.99 10.45 26.53
C VAL A 582 -54.11 9.58 25.62
N ASN A 583 -52.80 9.82 25.58
CA ASN A 583 -51.89 9.07 24.72
C ASN A 583 -51.74 7.62 25.17
N ALA A 584 -51.75 7.37 26.48
CA ALA A 584 -51.73 6.02 27.02
C ALA A 584 -53.03 5.26 26.67
N TYR A 585 -54.19 5.89 26.77
CA TYR A 585 -55.46 5.28 26.33
C TYR A 585 -55.48 4.98 24.83
N ILE A 586 -55.00 5.89 23.96
CA ILE A 586 -54.92 5.65 22.51
C ILE A 586 -54.01 4.46 22.21
N LYS A 587 -52.83 4.41 22.84
CA LYS A 587 -51.89 3.30 22.65
C LYS A 587 -52.51 1.98 23.10
N ARG A 588 -53.17 1.96 24.26
CA ARG A 588 -53.83 0.76 24.79
C ARG A 588 -54.99 0.29 23.92
N ALA A 589 -55.83 1.20 23.43
CA ALA A 589 -56.93 0.90 22.52
C ALA A 589 -56.44 0.22 21.22
N LYS A 590 -55.37 0.74 20.62
CA LYS A 590 -54.75 0.16 19.41
C LYS A 590 -54.18 -1.23 19.67
N ILE A 591 -53.54 -1.44 20.83
CA ILE A 591 -53.00 -2.75 21.22
C ILE A 591 -54.14 -3.76 21.41
N ARG A 592 -55.19 -3.37 22.15
CA ARG A 592 -56.39 -4.19 22.36
C ARG A 592 -57.10 -4.54 21.05
N GLN A 593 -57.20 -3.59 20.12
CA GLN A 593 -57.73 -3.84 18.78
C GLN A 593 -56.91 -4.91 18.03
N ARG A 594 -55.57 -4.87 18.07
CA ARG A 594 -54.71 -5.91 17.45
C ARG A 594 -54.87 -7.27 18.13
N LEU A 595 -55.11 -7.28 19.44
CA LEU A 595 -55.43 -8.48 20.23
C LEU A 595 -56.89 -8.93 20.09
N ARG A 596 -57.69 -8.26 19.24
CA ARG A 596 -59.13 -8.50 19.04
C ARG A 596 -59.99 -8.33 20.30
N ASP A 597 -59.49 -7.62 21.29
CA ASP A 597 -60.23 -7.21 22.49
C ASP A 597 -61.01 -5.91 22.21
N TYR A 598 -62.02 -6.03 21.35
CA TYR A 598 -62.73 -4.87 20.81
C TYR A 598 -63.55 -4.11 21.85
N ARG A 599 -64.17 -4.81 22.80
CA ARG A 599 -64.97 -4.17 23.87
C ARG A 599 -64.12 -3.27 24.75
N ASN A 600 -62.95 -3.73 25.18
CA ASN A 600 -62.06 -2.91 26.00
C ASN A 600 -61.36 -1.81 25.18
N ALA A 601 -61.10 -2.05 23.89
CA ALA A 601 -60.62 -0.99 22.99
C ALA A 601 -61.65 0.15 22.83
N ILE A 602 -62.94 -0.18 22.71
CA ILE A 602 -64.04 0.80 22.72
C ILE A 602 -64.06 1.59 24.03
N ALA A 603 -63.92 0.91 25.18
CA ALA A 603 -63.87 1.57 26.48
C ALA A 603 -62.71 2.57 26.58
N ASP A 604 -61.53 2.23 26.05
CA ASP A 604 -60.40 3.15 25.99
C ASP A 604 -60.67 4.33 25.05
N TYR A 605 -61.25 4.11 23.86
CA TYR A 605 -61.65 5.20 22.97
C TYR A 605 -62.76 6.09 23.56
N ASN A 606 -63.66 5.53 24.38
CA ASN A 606 -64.62 6.32 25.14
C ASN A 606 -63.93 7.28 26.11
N GLN A 607 -62.87 6.83 26.79
CA GLN A 607 -62.07 7.72 27.64
C GLN A 607 -61.34 8.79 26.85
N VAL A 608 -60.77 8.45 25.69
CA VAL A 608 -60.15 9.42 24.77
C VAL A 608 -61.16 10.50 24.36
N LEU A 609 -62.36 10.11 23.95
CA LEU A 609 -63.40 11.04 23.49
C LEU A 609 -64.07 11.80 24.65
N ARG A 610 -64.03 11.28 25.89
CA ARG A 610 -64.43 12.03 27.08
C ARG A 610 -63.43 13.15 27.39
N LEU A 611 -62.13 12.86 27.28
CA LEU A 611 -61.06 13.81 27.56
C LEU A 611 -60.84 14.81 26.40
N GLN A 612 -61.05 14.36 25.16
CA GLN A 612 -60.87 15.13 23.93
C GLN A 612 -62.02 14.86 22.94
N PRO A 613 -63.16 15.56 23.08
CA PRO A 613 -64.40 15.24 22.34
C PRO A 613 -64.35 15.49 20.83
N ASN A 614 -63.45 16.38 20.38
CA ASN A 614 -63.37 16.82 18.99
C ASN A 614 -62.45 15.96 18.11
N GLN A 615 -61.94 14.83 18.63
CA GLN A 615 -61.02 13.96 17.90
C GLN A 615 -61.75 13.00 16.96
N THR A 616 -62.01 13.43 15.73
CA THR A 616 -62.75 12.67 14.70
C THR A 616 -62.13 11.32 14.39
N GLN A 617 -60.80 11.21 14.34
CA GLN A 617 -60.10 9.94 14.07
C GLN A 617 -60.44 8.85 15.09
N TYR A 618 -60.54 9.18 16.38
CA TYR A 618 -60.81 8.19 17.42
C TYR A 618 -62.30 7.82 17.46
N ARG A 619 -63.17 8.74 17.05
CA ARG A 619 -64.59 8.44 16.83
C ARG A 619 -64.79 7.49 15.65
N LEU A 620 -64.07 7.70 14.54
CA LEU A 620 -64.07 6.76 13.41
C LEU A 620 -63.57 5.37 13.84
N ASN A 621 -62.45 5.29 14.56
CA ASN A 621 -61.95 4.02 15.07
C ASN A 621 -62.97 3.32 15.98
N ARG A 622 -63.70 4.08 16.81
CA ARG A 622 -64.75 3.54 17.68
C ARG A 622 -65.96 3.04 16.90
N ALA A 623 -66.40 3.76 15.86
CA ALA A 623 -67.48 3.33 14.98
C ALA A 623 -67.16 1.98 14.31
N ILE A 624 -65.94 1.85 13.77
CA ILE A 624 -65.46 0.60 13.16
C ILE A 624 -65.47 -0.54 14.20
N LEU A 625 -65.03 -0.27 15.43
CA LEU A 625 -65.05 -1.28 16.49
C LEU A 625 -66.47 -1.64 16.95
N TYR A 626 -67.42 -0.70 16.93
CA TYR A 626 -68.82 -1.01 17.21
C TYR A 626 -69.40 -2.00 16.19
N SER A 627 -69.02 -1.90 14.91
CA SER A 627 -69.36 -2.93 13.92
C SER A 627 -68.77 -4.30 14.26
N GLN A 628 -67.60 -4.39 14.91
CA GLN A 628 -66.95 -5.65 15.25
C GLN A 628 -67.56 -6.34 16.49
N VAL A 629 -68.38 -5.61 17.26
CA VAL A 629 -69.09 -6.13 18.43
C VAL A 629 -70.61 -6.10 18.23
N ASP A 630 -71.06 -5.98 16.98
CA ASP A 630 -72.47 -5.93 16.54
C ASP A 630 -73.31 -4.83 17.23
N ASN A 631 -72.68 -3.74 17.70
CA ASN A 631 -73.38 -2.58 18.25
C ASN A 631 -73.65 -1.54 17.16
N ILE A 632 -74.48 -1.92 16.18
CA ILE A 632 -74.69 -1.16 14.95
C ILE A 632 -75.37 0.19 15.22
N GLN A 633 -76.22 0.30 16.25
CA GLN A 633 -76.83 1.58 16.63
C GLN A 633 -75.79 2.61 17.12
N ALA A 634 -74.77 2.18 17.88
CA ALA A 634 -73.71 3.07 18.33
C ALA A 634 -72.76 3.46 17.19
N GLU A 635 -72.50 2.53 16.26
CA GLU A 635 -71.79 2.78 15.00
C GLU A 635 -72.48 3.89 14.19
N ILE A 636 -73.79 3.77 13.94
CA ILE A 636 -74.58 4.76 13.20
C ILE A 636 -74.51 6.14 13.88
N LYS A 637 -74.62 6.19 15.22
CA LYS A 637 -74.50 7.46 15.97
C LYS A 637 -73.15 8.14 15.77
N ASP A 638 -72.06 7.37 15.75
CA ASP A 638 -70.73 7.93 15.52
C ASP A 638 -70.56 8.40 14.07
N TYR A 639 -71.06 7.66 13.08
CA TYR A 639 -71.05 8.11 11.68
C TYR A 639 -71.93 9.34 11.45
N ASN A 640 -73.10 9.44 12.10
CA ASN A 640 -73.94 10.65 12.05
C ASN A 640 -73.15 11.89 12.47
N TYR A 641 -72.41 11.79 13.56
CA TYR A 641 -71.59 12.89 14.04
C TYR A 641 -70.42 13.20 13.08
N LEU A 642 -69.75 12.18 12.54
CA LEU A 642 -68.68 12.38 11.56
C LEU A 642 -69.18 13.06 10.28
N ILE A 643 -70.38 12.71 9.82
CA ILE A 643 -71.04 13.32 8.65
C ILE A 643 -71.43 14.77 8.94
N GLN A 644 -71.92 15.08 10.14
CA GLN A 644 -72.21 16.47 10.54
C GLN A 644 -70.94 17.35 10.48
N LEU A 645 -69.78 16.80 10.83
CA LEU A 645 -68.52 17.52 10.79
C LEU A 645 -67.93 17.63 9.39
N ASN A 646 -68.06 16.60 8.56
CA ASN A 646 -67.62 16.63 7.17
C ASN A 646 -68.66 15.96 6.25
N PRO A 647 -69.62 16.74 5.70
CA PRO A 647 -70.65 16.23 4.81
C PRO A 647 -70.16 15.79 3.42
N GLN A 648 -68.88 16.00 3.09
CA GLN A 648 -68.29 15.60 1.81
C GLN A 648 -67.50 14.28 1.91
N HIS A 649 -67.35 13.71 3.10
CA HIS A 649 -66.57 12.48 3.30
C HIS A 649 -67.38 11.24 2.91
N LEU A 650 -67.16 10.73 1.70
CA LEU A 650 -67.89 9.62 1.08
C LEU A 650 -67.93 8.36 1.96
N GLU A 651 -66.79 7.97 2.54
CA GLU A 651 -66.65 6.73 3.32
C GLU A 651 -67.57 6.70 4.54
N ASN A 652 -67.86 7.85 5.16
CA ASN A 652 -68.77 7.89 6.30
C ASN A 652 -70.21 7.54 5.88
N TYR A 653 -70.65 8.01 4.72
CA TYR A 653 -71.95 7.62 4.15
C TYR A 653 -71.96 6.16 3.72
N ILE A 654 -70.89 5.67 3.11
CA ILE A 654 -70.77 4.25 2.73
C ILE A 654 -70.86 3.35 3.97
N SER A 655 -70.05 3.62 5.00
CA SER A 655 -70.04 2.82 6.23
C SER A 655 -71.38 2.89 6.97
N ARG A 656 -71.99 4.08 7.09
CA ARG A 656 -73.32 4.23 7.71
C ARG A 656 -74.41 3.54 6.91
N GLY A 657 -74.36 3.62 5.58
CA GLY A 657 -75.29 2.91 4.70
C GLY A 657 -75.23 1.40 4.88
N TYR A 658 -74.03 0.81 4.97
CA TYR A 658 -73.90 -0.61 5.30
C TYR A 658 -74.40 -0.93 6.71
N ALA A 659 -74.20 -0.03 7.68
CA ALA A 659 -74.77 -0.17 9.02
C ALA A 659 -76.32 -0.14 8.98
N TYR A 660 -76.92 0.71 8.14
CA TYR A 660 -78.36 0.74 7.92
C TYR A 660 -78.90 -0.56 7.30
N LEU A 661 -78.21 -1.12 6.30
CA LEU A 661 -78.57 -2.43 5.74
C LEU A 661 -78.57 -3.54 6.82
N LYS A 662 -77.59 -3.54 7.72
CA LYS A 662 -77.52 -4.53 8.81
C LYS A 662 -78.70 -4.45 9.79
N ILE A 663 -79.23 -3.27 10.03
CA ILE A 663 -80.43 -3.08 10.87
C ILE A 663 -81.73 -3.05 10.04
N GLN A 664 -81.66 -3.42 8.76
CA GLN A 664 -82.80 -3.46 7.83
C GLN A 664 -83.49 -2.11 7.60
N ASP A 665 -82.77 -1.01 7.84
CA ASP A 665 -83.22 0.34 7.46
C ASP A 665 -82.85 0.59 5.99
N TYR A 666 -83.61 -0.03 5.09
CA TYR A 666 -83.36 0.05 3.66
C TYR A 666 -83.57 1.46 3.10
N HIS A 667 -84.45 2.26 3.69
CA HIS A 667 -84.63 3.66 3.30
C HIS A 667 -83.41 4.52 3.66
N GLY A 668 -82.83 4.35 4.85
CA GLY A 668 -81.58 5.00 5.25
C GLY A 668 -80.40 4.59 4.36
N ALA A 669 -80.26 3.30 4.08
CA ALA A 669 -79.24 2.80 3.15
C ALA A 669 -79.39 3.35 1.73
N LEU A 670 -80.63 3.44 1.22
CA LEU A 670 -80.93 4.02 -0.10
C LEU A 670 -80.56 5.51 -0.17
N ALA A 671 -80.85 6.26 0.90
CA ALA A 671 -80.51 7.68 1.00
C ALA A 671 -79.00 7.89 1.00
N ASP A 672 -78.25 7.13 1.82
CA ASP A 672 -76.79 7.21 1.89
C ASP A 672 -76.13 6.77 0.56
N GLY A 673 -76.63 5.70 -0.07
CA GLY A 673 -76.15 5.28 -1.39
C GLY A 673 -76.37 6.34 -2.47
N SER A 674 -77.52 7.01 -2.44
CA SER A 674 -77.81 8.13 -3.34
C SER A 674 -76.92 9.33 -3.08
N GLN A 675 -76.61 9.62 -1.82
CA GLN A 675 -75.72 10.72 -1.45
C GLN A 675 -74.26 10.44 -1.88
N VAL A 676 -73.78 9.20 -1.76
CA VAL A 676 -72.46 8.78 -2.27
C VAL A 676 -72.38 9.01 -3.77
N ILE A 677 -73.38 8.57 -4.54
CA ILE A 677 -73.42 8.75 -6.00
C ILE A 677 -73.48 10.25 -6.38
N LYS A 678 -74.17 11.07 -5.58
CA LYS A 678 -74.26 12.51 -5.81
C LYS A 678 -72.91 13.21 -5.58
N LEU A 679 -72.18 12.80 -4.55
CA LEU A 679 -70.88 13.36 -4.21
C LEU A 679 -69.79 12.85 -5.17
N ASP A 680 -69.84 11.58 -5.57
CA ASP A 680 -68.95 10.99 -6.57
C ASP A 680 -69.69 9.93 -7.43
N PRO A 681 -70.05 10.27 -8.67
CA PRO A 681 -70.70 9.34 -9.60
C PRO A 681 -69.83 8.18 -10.08
N GLN A 682 -68.51 8.18 -9.82
CA GLN A 682 -67.62 7.07 -10.15
C GLN A 682 -67.43 6.11 -8.96
N GLN A 683 -67.96 6.44 -7.78
CA GLN A 683 -67.79 5.61 -6.59
C GLN A 683 -68.75 4.41 -6.60
N GLN A 684 -68.22 3.23 -6.93
CA GLN A 684 -69.00 2.00 -7.09
C GLN A 684 -69.84 1.63 -5.85
N ASN A 685 -69.33 1.90 -4.64
CA ASN A 685 -69.98 1.51 -3.39
C ASN A 685 -71.33 2.20 -3.19
N GLY A 686 -71.52 3.41 -3.75
CA GLY A 686 -72.81 4.10 -3.71
C GLY A 686 -73.89 3.35 -4.49
N TYR A 687 -73.53 2.87 -5.70
CA TYR A 687 -74.42 2.05 -6.52
C TYR A 687 -74.66 0.66 -5.91
N LYS A 688 -73.63 0.01 -5.35
CA LYS A 688 -73.80 -1.28 -4.63
C LYS A 688 -74.77 -1.13 -3.46
N LEU A 689 -74.59 -0.10 -2.64
CA LEU A 689 -75.44 0.19 -1.48
C LEU A 689 -76.90 0.49 -1.89
N ARG A 690 -77.10 1.33 -2.92
CA ARG A 690 -78.44 1.69 -3.40
C ARG A 690 -79.15 0.52 -4.09
N SER A 691 -78.41 -0.30 -4.83
CA SER A 691 -78.91 -1.53 -5.45
C SER A 691 -79.47 -2.50 -4.41
N GLU A 692 -78.68 -2.79 -3.37
CA GLU A 692 -79.10 -3.69 -2.29
C GLU A 692 -80.34 -3.15 -1.57
N ALA A 693 -80.34 -1.85 -1.24
CA ALA A 693 -81.48 -1.21 -0.59
C ALA A 693 -82.75 -1.24 -1.46
N ARG A 694 -82.65 -0.95 -2.77
CA ARG A 694 -83.78 -0.98 -3.72
C ARG A 694 -84.40 -2.37 -3.84
N ARG A 695 -83.56 -3.41 -3.87
CA ARG A 695 -84.00 -4.81 -3.93
C ARG A 695 -84.85 -5.17 -2.72
N HIS A 696 -84.42 -4.82 -1.52
CA HIS A 696 -85.22 -5.04 -0.29
C HIS A 696 -86.49 -4.17 -0.22
N LEU A 697 -86.54 -3.07 -0.95
CA LEU A 697 -87.72 -2.20 -1.08
C LEU A 697 -88.65 -2.59 -2.25
N GLY A 698 -88.32 -3.63 -3.02
CA GLY A 698 -89.13 -4.14 -4.14
C GLY A 698 -88.92 -3.45 -5.49
N ASP A 699 -87.90 -2.60 -5.64
CA ASP A 699 -87.51 -1.97 -6.91
C ASP A 699 -86.40 -2.79 -7.60
N ASP A 700 -86.77 -3.97 -8.11
CA ASP A 700 -85.81 -4.90 -8.74
C ASP A 700 -85.17 -4.32 -10.00
N LEU A 701 -85.93 -3.59 -10.83
CA LEU A 701 -85.43 -2.95 -12.04
C LEU A 701 -84.38 -1.88 -11.73
N GLY A 702 -84.66 -1.00 -10.75
CA GLY A 702 -83.72 0.02 -10.31
C GLY A 702 -82.50 -0.58 -9.60
N ALA A 703 -82.67 -1.70 -8.89
CA ALA A 703 -81.58 -2.43 -8.26
C ALA A 703 -80.63 -3.05 -9.30
N ASP A 704 -81.16 -3.70 -10.33
CA ASP A 704 -80.35 -4.34 -11.38
C ASP A 704 -79.60 -3.31 -12.23
N ALA A 705 -80.22 -2.16 -12.52
CA ALA A 705 -79.55 -1.05 -13.20
C ALA A 705 -78.35 -0.50 -12.39
N ASP A 706 -78.52 -0.29 -11.09
CA ASP A 706 -77.43 0.16 -10.21
C ASP A 706 -76.33 -0.91 -10.08
N LYS A 707 -76.70 -2.19 -10.00
CA LYS A 707 -75.74 -3.30 -9.94
C LYS A 707 -74.88 -3.38 -11.20
N GLN A 708 -75.49 -3.26 -12.38
CA GLN A 708 -74.76 -3.22 -13.64
C GLN A 708 -73.80 -2.02 -13.69
N LYS A 709 -74.25 -0.85 -13.21
CA LYS A 709 -73.40 0.35 -13.14
C LYS A 709 -72.21 0.16 -12.19
N ALA A 710 -72.42 -0.45 -11.02
CA ALA A 710 -71.35 -0.76 -10.08
C ALA A 710 -70.30 -1.72 -10.69
N MET A 711 -70.75 -2.80 -11.34
CA MET A 711 -69.86 -3.77 -12.00
C MET A 711 -69.02 -3.14 -13.11
N ALA A 712 -69.63 -2.25 -13.91
CA ALA A 712 -68.91 -1.53 -14.94
C ALA A 712 -67.80 -0.63 -14.36
N LEU A 713 -68.07 0.05 -13.24
CA LEU A 713 -67.08 0.90 -12.55
C LEU A 713 -65.97 0.07 -11.87
N GLU A 714 -66.31 -1.11 -11.31
CA GLU A 714 -65.33 -2.04 -10.71
C GLU A 714 -64.32 -2.52 -11.74
N LYS A 715 -64.80 -2.94 -12.92
CA LYS A 715 -63.95 -3.41 -14.02
C LYS A 715 -62.95 -2.35 -14.48
N VAL A 716 -63.40 -1.10 -14.63
CA VAL A 716 -62.53 0.03 -15.00
C VAL A 716 -61.47 0.29 -13.95
N TRP A 717 -61.80 0.15 -12.66
CA TRP A 717 -60.85 0.35 -11.57
C TRP A 717 -59.82 -0.79 -11.47
N GLU A 718 -60.23 -2.04 -11.69
CA GLU A 718 -59.33 -3.21 -11.73
C GLU A 718 -58.33 -3.09 -12.90
N GLU A 719 -58.81 -2.76 -14.10
CA GLU A 719 -57.96 -2.52 -15.27
C GLU A 719 -56.95 -1.40 -15.01
N ALA A 720 -57.33 -0.33 -14.30
CA ALA A 720 -56.42 0.78 -13.96
C ALA A 720 -55.40 0.45 -12.84
N ARG A 721 -55.61 -0.63 -12.06
CA ARG A 721 -54.72 -1.03 -10.97
C ARG A 721 -53.59 -1.95 -11.43
N ASP A 722 -53.80 -2.67 -12.53
CA ASP A 722 -52.82 -3.58 -13.13
C ASP A 722 -51.83 -2.87 -14.08
N TYR A 723 -52.02 -1.57 -14.35
CA TYR A 723 -51.04 -0.65 -14.97
C TYR A 723 -50.31 0.16 -13.90
#